data_AF-A0A166EW04-F1
#
_entry.id   AF-A0A166EW04-F1
#
_cell.length_a   1.000
_cell.length_b   1.000
_cell.length_c   1.000
_cell.angle_alpha   90.00
_cell.angle_beta   90.00
_cell.angle_gamma   90.00
#
_symmetry.space_group_name_H-M   'P 1'
#
loop_
_entity.id
_entity.type
_entity.pdbx_description
1 polymer ?
#
loop_
_entity_poly.entity_id
_entity_poly.type
_entity_poly.pdbx_seq_one_letter_code
_entity_poly.pdbx_strand_id
1 'polypeptide(L)'
;MTLEKKPISAFQLPPVSHLLQHNLTPDPVADSVKAFSEVLATTPSVQRRSRLLKSSAHFSYVSPLPISFPYRIEIPEDDSEADKSGYIERWLSRREPREERPGVKESPHLKKYSSTERDTLPQANILALAPTTLTDYFPQLDVGDSFEVLGEPALSAKQSNVSDDTSEQQGKAVREELVNILSGRNVLFSLPTEESSGASDAPTPYAPWSLRYSGHQFGVWAGQLGDGRAISILEVAHPNDPESTYEIQLKGAGRTPFSRGADGLAVLRSSIREFLCAEAMNALHIPTTRSLSIVHIPDLPVARETMENASIVARVALSFIRIGSFEALNPPQDLFFFGGGGQQQADYEALRILGEWVSRRVLKLNIPEGEPWGKALVWECARRNAKMAAGWQAYGFMHGVMNTDNISIMGLTIDYGPYAFMDVYDSKHICNHTDQEGRYAFELQPTMILYALRALLTSLAPLIGAELETGKAVGTDWASSVSAEKIKEWSAKAQELSNDLEVEIQDVFSAEYWTLMRKRLGLRTVEPADESQLIRPMLRFLEDQGLDFHRTFRALCAFRPTQPGDETWDTVAKALSGKDSIDDASFKEWKEWLSIYSQRINRERSSWKDGDAWIDDRAQVMKAANPRFVLRQWLLEELIAKCEKDPDTGKRILAKVLKMASSPYEPWGAEEGSQPESELSEETREERRYCDVGEKQMLGFQCSCSS
;
A
#
# COMPACT_ATOMS: atom_id res chain seq x y z
N MET A 1 23.71 19.59 -3.23
CA MET A 1 24.77 18.58 -3.46
C MET A 1 24.09 17.35 -4.03
N THR A 2 24.55 16.81 -5.15
CA THR A 2 24.06 15.52 -5.68
C THR A 2 24.52 14.42 -4.72
N LEU A 3 23.57 13.64 -4.19
CA LEU A 3 23.88 12.49 -3.34
C LEU A 3 24.68 11.45 -4.14
N GLU A 4 25.71 10.88 -3.54
CA GLU A 4 26.48 9.78 -4.14
C GLU A 4 25.56 8.57 -4.32
N LYS A 5 25.43 8.07 -5.55
CA LYS A 5 24.71 6.84 -5.87
C LYS A 5 25.46 5.63 -5.31
N LYS A 6 24.74 4.71 -4.66
CA LYS A 6 25.30 3.51 -4.02
C LYS A 6 24.40 2.30 -4.26
N PRO A 7 24.98 1.10 -4.45
CA PRO A 7 24.18 -0.12 -4.53
C PRO A 7 23.44 -0.37 -3.21
N ILE A 8 22.31 -1.09 -3.27
CA ILE A 8 21.43 -1.32 -2.13
C ILE A 8 22.15 -1.99 -0.94
N SER A 9 23.13 -2.86 -1.18
CA SER A 9 23.91 -3.50 -0.10
C SER A 9 24.85 -2.55 0.64
N ALA A 10 25.13 -1.37 0.07
CA ALA A 10 25.97 -0.34 0.66
C ALA A 10 25.17 0.69 1.47
N PHE A 11 23.87 0.48 1.65
CA PHE A 11 23.06 1.30 2.54
C PHE A 11 23.48 1.09 3.99
N GLN A 12 23.32 2.14 4.78
CA GLN A 12 23.55 2.13 6.21
C GLN A 12 22.22 1.95 6.92
N LEU A 13 22.22 1.11 7.95
CA LEU A 13 21.08 0.98 8.83
C LEU A 13 20.90 2.28 9.63
N PRO A 14 19.65 2.67 9.95
CA PRO A 14 19.40 3.73 10.89
C PRO A 14 19.91 3.35 12.30
N PRO A 15 20.01 4.31 13.23
CA PRO A 15 20.38 4.03 14.62
C PRO A 15 19.48 2.96 15.25
N VAL A 16 20.00 2.21 16.23
CA VAL A 16 19.25 1.14 16.94
C VAL A 16 17.93 1.64 17.52
N SER A 17 17.88 2.89 18.00
CA SER A 17 16.65 3.53 18.50
C SER A 17 15.57 3.72 17.43
N HIS A 18 15.91 3.58 16.15
CA HIS A 18 15.02 3.73 15.00
C HIS A 18 14.67 2.38 14.34
N LEU A 19 15.30 1.27 14.76
CA LEU A 19 15.03 -0.05 14.22
C LEU A 19 13.91 -0.76 15.00
N LEU A 20 12.85 -1.14 14.31
CA LEU A 20 11.68 -1.79 14.93
C LEU A 20 12.08 -3.09 15.64
N GLN A 21 12.88 -3.94 15.00
CA GLN A 21 13.30 -5.24 15.54
C GLN A 21 14.14 -5.16 16.84
N HIS A 22 14.72 -3.99 17.15
CA HIS A 22 15.46 -3.76 18.39
C HIS A 22 14.58 -3.21 19.52
N ASN A 23 13.41 -2.66 19.18
CA ASN A 23 12.53 -1.98 20.12
C ASN A 23 11.22 -2.73 20.37
N LEU A 24 10.94 -3.78 19.60
CA LEU A 24 9.81 -4.68 19.81
C LEU A 24 10.27 -6.09 20.24
N THR A 25 9.38 -6.83 20.87
CA THR A 25 9.65 -8.20 21.34
C THR A 25 9.68 -9.20 20.18
N PRO A 26 10.79 -9.92 19.95
CA PRO A 26 10.88 -10.96 18.93
C PRO A 26 10.16 -12.24 19.36
N ASP A 27 9.95 -13.11 18.38
CA ASP A 27 9.55 -14.49 18.56
C ASP A 27 10.61 -15.29 19.33
N PRO A 28 10.25 -15.99 20.43
CA PRO A 28 11.22 -16.71 21.27
C PRO A 28 11.94 -17.88 20.58
N VAL A 29 11.47 -18.33 19.41
CA VAL A 29 12.21 -19.33 18.60
C VAL A 29 13.53 -18.76 18.07
N ALA A 30 13.56 -17.47 17.77
CA ALA A 30 14.74 -16.73 17.34
C ALA A 30 14.67 -15.34 17.98
N ASP A 31 15.15 -15.22 19.22
CA ASP A 31 15.07 -13.99 20.01
C ASP A 31 16.13 -12.94 19.65
N SER A 32 17.05 -13.28 18.75
CA SER A 32 18.17 -12.45 18.34
C SER A 32 18.63 -12.82 16.94
N VAL A 33 19.36 -11.91 16.29
CA VAL A 33 19.96 -12.16 14.96
C VAL A 33 20.95 -13.33 14.99
N LYS A 34 21.62 -13.54 16.13
CA LYS A 34 22.49 -14.71 16.33
C LYS A 34 21.68 -16.01 16.37
N ALA A 35 20.64 -16.07 17.21
CA ALA A 35 19.75 -17.23 17.28
C ALA A 35 19.08 -17.51 15.92
N PHE A 36 18.71 -16.47 15.18
CA PHE A 36 18.19 -16.60 13.81
C PHE A 36 19.20 -17.29 12.87
N SER A 37 20.47 -16.90 12.90
CA SER A 37 21.53 -17.57 12.12
C SER A 37 21.66 -19.05 12.46
N GLU A 38 21.55 -19.41 13.74
CA GLU A 38 21.55 -20.80 14.21
C GLU A 38 20.31 -21.58 13.72
N VAL A 39 19.13 -20.93 13.69
CA VAL A 39 17.89 -21.50 13.14
C VAL A 39 18.05 -21.81 11.65
N LEU A 40 18.66 -20.93 10.85
CA LEU A 40 18.93 -21.19 9.43
C LEU A 40 19.80 -22.45 9.23
N ALA A 41 20.70 -22.73 10.16
CA ALA A 41 21.62 -23.85 10.09
C ALA A 41 21.01 -25.18 10.57
N THR A 42 20.12 -25.15 11.56
CA THR A 42 19.75 -26.34 12.34
C THR A 42 18.28 -26.72 12.22
N THR A 43 17.38 -25.73 12.24
CA THR A 43 15.93 -25.93 12.31
C THR A 43 15.15 -24.97 11.39
N PRO A 44 15.58 -24.75 10.13
CA PRO A 44 14.99 -23.74 9.25
C PRO A 44 13.50 -23.94 8.98
N SER A 45 12.98 -25.16 9.14
CA SER A 45 11.56 -25.42 8.91
C SER A 45 10.62 -24.62 9.83
N VAL A 46 11.09 -24.16 11.00
CA VAL A 46 10.28 -23.33 11.93
C VAL A 46 9.92 -21.97 11.35
N GLN A 47 10.65 -21.50 10.34
CA GLN A 47 10.34 -20.28 9.59
C GLN A 47 9.27 -20.52 8.52
N ARG A 48 9.15 -21.77 8.04
CA ARG A 48 8.35 -22.12 6.86
C ARG A 48 7.00 -22.75 7.21
N ARG A 49 6.91 -23.34 8.41
CA ARG A 49 5.68 -23.93 8.95
C ARG A 49 4.84 -22.87 9.65
N SER A 50 3.54 -22.94 9.43
CA SER A 50 2.63 -22.02 10.10
C SER A 50 2.46 -22.38 11.57
N ARG A 51 2.56 -21.37 12.43
CA ARG A 51 2.52 -21.55 13.88
C ARG A 51 2.02 -20.30 14.59
N LEU A 52 1.41 -20.52 15.76
CA LEU A 52 1.10 -19.45 16.69
C LEU A 52 2.38 -19.02 17.38
N LEU A 53 2.61 -17.72 17.42
CA LEU A 53 3.69 -17.14 18.21
C LEU A 53 3.24 -17.00 19.67
N LYS A 54 4.17 -16.67 20.56
CA LYS A 54 3.82 -16.27 21.93
C LYS A 54 3.03 -14.96 21.88
N SER A 55 2.06 -14.77 22.77
CA SER A 55 1.23 -13.55 22.86
C SER A 55 2.07 -12.27 22.98
N SER A 56 3.22 -12.36 23.66
CA SER A 56 4.17 -11.27 23.86
C SER A 56 4.98 -10.88 22.63
N ALA A 57 5.01 -11.70 21.58
CA ALA A 57 5.85 -11.48 20.40
C ALA A 57 5.17 -10.57 19.37
N HIS A 58 5.94 -9.68 18.76
CA HIS A 58 5.46 -8.73 17.73
C HIS A 58 5.83 -9.16 16.32
N PHE A 59 6.93 -9.90 16.15
CA PHE A 59 7.45 -10.30 14.85
C PHE A 59 8.25 -11.60 14.96
N SER A 60 8.61 -12.18 13.82
CA SER A 60 9.55 -13.31 13.71
C SER A 60 10.63 -12.97 12.69
N TYR A 61 11.89 -13.29 12.97
CA TYR A 61 12.93 -13.25 11.95
C TYR A 61 12.68 -14.33 10.90
N VAL A 62 12.79 -13.97 9.62
CA VAL A 62 12.55 -14.89 8.52
C VAL A 62 13.30 -14.43 7.27
N SER A 63 14.05 -15.33 6.64
CA SER A 63 14.70 -15.07 5.35
C SER A 63 13.69 -15.27 4.19
N PRO A 64 13.78 -14.50 3.10
CA PRO A 64 13.14 -14.84 1.83
C PRO A 64 13.51 -16.24 1.32
N LEU A 65 12.54 -16.97 0.74
CA LEU A 65 12.74 -18.24 0.07
C LEU A 65 11.61 -18.49 -0.97
N PRO A 66 11.68 -17.87 -2.16
CA PRO A 66 10.64 -17.99 -3.18
C PRO A 66 10.79 -19.30 -3.97
N ILE A 67 10.25 -20.39 -3.41
CA ILE A 67 10.19 -21.71 -4.07
C ILE A 67 8.77 -22.27 -3.98
N SER A 68 8.44 -23.23 -4.85
CA SER A 68 7.10 -23.80 -4.91
C SER A 68 6.68 -24.46 -3.60
N PHE A 69 5.42 -24.27 -3.23
CA PHE A 69 4.78 -24.95 -2.10
C PHE A 69 3.56 -25.77 -2.59
N PRO A 70 3.30 -26.99 -2.06
CA PRO A 70 4.07 -27.70 -1.04
C PRO A 70 5.47 -28.10 -1.49
N TYR A 71 6.44 -28.07 -0.57
CA TYR A 71 7.82 -28.47 -0.88
C TYR A 71 7.86 -29.94 -1.30
N ARG A 72 8.27 -30.21 -2.54
CA ARG A 72 8.48 -31.56 -3.07
C ARG A 72 9.90 -32.01 -2.74
N ILE A 73 10.06 -32.68 -1.60
CA ILE A 73 11.36 -33.15 -1.11
C ILE A 73 11.52 -34.63 -1.46
N GLU A 74 12.44 -34.95 -2.36
CA GLU A 74 12.83 -36.32 -2.69
C GLU A 74 13.91 -36.79 -1.71
N ILE A 75 13.61 -37.84 -0.94
CA ILE A 75 14.55 -38.43 0.02
C ILE A 75 15.27 -39.59 -0.69
N PRO A 76 16.61 -39.55 -0.83
CA PRO A 76 17.37 -40.64 -1.45
C PRO A 76 17.14 -41.98 -0.75
N GLU A 77 17.15 -43.08 -1.50
CA GLU A 77 16.92 -44.44 -0.97
C GLU A 77 17.94 -44.81 0.14
N ASP A 78 19.18 -44.33 0.04
CA ASP A 78 20.24 -44.56 1.03
C ASP A 78 20.03 -43.83 2.37
N ASP A 79 19.13 -42.85 2.43
CA ASP A 79 18.83 -42.01 3.61
C ASP A 79 17.47 -42.40 4.25
N SER A 80 16.83 -43.48 3.77
CA SER A 80 15.39 -43.66 3.82
C SER A 80 14.78 -44.27 5.09
N GLU A 81 15.56 -44.81 6.04
CA GLU A 81 14.98 -45.54 7.19
C GLU A 81 15.13 -44.90 8.59
N ALA A 82 15.99 -43.90 8.84
CA ALA A 82 16.26 -43.44 10.22
C ALA A 82 15.91 -41.97 10.57
N ASP A 83 16.04 -40.99 9.65
CA ASP A 83 15.92 -39.55 10.02
C ASP A 83 15.30 -38.66 8.91
N LYS A 84 14.02 -38.90 8.58
CA LYS A 84 13.29 -38.07 7.60
C LYS A 84 13.19 -36.61 8.03
N SER A 85 12.99 -36.36 9.32
CA SER A 85 12.86 -35.00 9.87
C SER A 85 14.16 -34.22 9.73
N GLY A 86 15.30 -34.79 10.12
CA GLY A 86 16.59 -34.13 9.98
C GLY A 86 17.02 -33.99 8.52
N TYR A 87 16.60 -34.90 7.61
CA TYR A 87 16.79 -34.68 6.18
C TYR A 87 16.09 -33.41 5.69
N ILE A 88 14.83 -33.19 6.10
CA ILE A 88 14.08 -31.98 5.75
C ILE A 88 14.80 -30.71 6.23
N GLU A 89 15.30 -30.71 7.48
CA GLU A 89 16.06 -29.57 8.00
C GLU A 89 17.35 -29.34 7.21
N ARG A 90 18.09 -30.40 6.85
CA ARG A 90 19.29 -30.28 5.99
C ARG A 90 18.95 -29.77 4.58
N TRP A 91 17.87 -30.27 3.98
CA TRP A 91 17.41 -29.85 2.65
C TRP A 91 17.01 -28.38 2.60
N LEU A 92 16.31 -27.90 3.64
CA LEU A 92 15.97 -26.50 3.80
C LEU A 92 17.21 -25.66 4.11
N SER A 93 18.10 -26.11 5.00
CA SER A 93 19.28 -25.34 5.41
C SER A 93 20.22 -25.06 4.24
N ARG A 94 20.37 -25.99 3.29
CA ARG A 94 21.14 -25.75 2.05
C ARG A 94 20.53 -24.62 1.19
N ARG A 95 19.22 -24.40 1.30
CA ARG A 95 18.44 -23.35 0.61
C ARG A 95 18.36 -22.03 1.38
N GLU A 96 18.78 -22.01 2.64
CA GLU A 96 18.84 -20.77 3.42
C GLU A 96 20.09 -19.94 3.09
N PRO A 97 20.02 -18.61 3.22
CA PRO A 97 21.13 -17.70 2.89
C PRO A 97 22.23 -17.76 3.96
N ARG A 98 23.19 -18.68 3.80
CA ARG A 98 24.24 -18.93 4.79
C ARG A 98 25.65 -18.58 4.32
N GLU A 99 25.86 -18.51 3.01
CA GLU A 99 27.17 -18.21 2.41
C GLU A 99 27.32 -16.70 2.19
N GLU A 100 28.28 -16.07 2.88
CA GLU A 100 28.62 -14.67 2.63
C GLU A 100 29.15 -14.50 1.21
N ARG A 101 28.71 -13.43 0.54
CA ARG A 101 29.08 -13.07 -0.82
C ARG A 101 29.58 -11.63 -0.86
N PRO A 102 30.60 -11.32 -1.67
CA PRO A 102 31.04 -9.94 -1.85
C PRO A 102 29.92 -9.10 -2.48
N GLY A 103 29.72 -7.89 -1.96
CA GLY A 103 28.88 -6.86 -2.56
C GLY A 103 29.55 -6.20 -3.77
N VAL A 104 28.80 -5.50 -4.61
CA VAL A 104 29.39 -4.64 -5.67
C VAL A 104 30.26 -3.54 -5.06
N LYS A 105 29.83 -3.02 -3.91
CA LYS A 105 30.62 -2.15 -3.03
C LYS A 105 30.61 -2.77 -1.63
N GLU A 106 31.79 -2.95 -1.04
CA GLU A 106 31.87 -3.47 0.32
C GLU A 106 31.20 -2.53 1.32
N SER A 107 30.36 -3.10 2.17
CA SER A 107 29.76 -2.42 3.31
C SER A 107 30.38 -2.96 4.60
N PRO A 108 30.81 -2.08 5.51
CA PRO A 108 31.30 -2.49 6.81
C PRO A 108 30.16 -2.93 7.75
N HIS A 109 28.90 -2.63 7.42
CA HIS A 109 27.76 -2.87 8.30
C HIS A 109 26.84 -4.01 7.82
N LEU A 110 26.41 -3.98 6.56
CA LEU A 110 25.55 -5.03 5.99
C LEU A 110 26.37 -5.94 5.09
N LYS A 111 26.27 -7.24 5.34
CA LYS A 111 26.86 -8.29 4.50
C LYS A 111 25.77 -8.98 3.71
N LYS A 112 26.13 -9.47 2.53
CA LYS A 112 25.22 -10.14 1.60
C LYS A 112 25.42 -11.64 1.72
N TYR A 113 24.34 -12.38 1.93
CA TYR A 113 24.35 -13.83 2.08
C TYR A 113 23.51 -14.48 0.99
N SER A 114 23.86 -15.71 0.63
CA SER A 114 23.13 -16.49 -0.37
C SER A 114 23.12 -17.97 0.00
N SER A 115 22.22 -18.72 -0.64
CA SER A 115 22.12 -20.16 -0.48
C SER A 115 23.29 -20.90 -1.14
N THR A 116 23.67 -22.05 -0.60
CA THR A 116 24.56 -23.01 -1.27
C THR A 116 23.94 -23.58 -2.56
N GLU A 117 22.62 -23.60 -2.64
CA GLU A 117 21.80 -24.08 -3.76
C GLU A 117 21.26 -22.90 -4.60
N ARG A 118 21.89 -21.72 -4.52
CA ARG A 118 21.43 -20.48 -5.19
C ARG A 118 21.16 -20.70 -6.69
N ASP A 119 21.97 -21.48 -7.36
CA ASP A 119 21.85 -21.72 -8.81
C ASP A 119 20.66 -22.62 -9.16
N THR A 120 20.07 -23.31 -8.16
CA THR A 120 18.82 -24.06 -8.31
C THR A 120 17.57 -23.20 -8.11
N LEU A 121 17.71 -21.97 -7.58
CA LEU A 121 16.57 -21.06 -7.41
C LEU A 121 16.09 -20.55 -8.77
N PRO A 122 14.77 -20.37 -8.97
CA PRO A 122 14.19 -19.84 -10.20
C PRO A 122 14.80 -18.49 -10.63
N GLN A 123 14.99 -18.28 -11.93
CA GLN A 123 15.52 -17.02 -12.46
C GLN A 123 14.58 -15.86 -12.15
N ALA A 124 15.16 -14.70 -11.85
CA ALA A 124 14.43 -13.51 -11.43
C ALA A 124 14.81 -12.34 -12.32
N ASN A 125 13.81 -11.70 -12.93
CA ASN A 125 13.99 -10.61 -13.88
C ASN A 125 13.28 -9.35 -13.39
N ILE A 126 13.93 -8.20 -13.48
CA ILE A 126 13.26 -6.93 -13.18
C ILE A 126 12.22 -6.63 -14.26
N LEU A 127 11.00 -6.33 -13.83
CA LEU A 127 9.89 -6.00 -14.74
C LEU A 127 9.46 -4.54 -14.62
N ALA A 128 9.63 -3.92 -13.45
CA ALA A 128 9.33 -2.51 -13.23
C ALA A 128 10.17 -1.91 -12.11
N LEU A 129 10.43 -0.60 -12.21
CA LEU A 129 10.97 0.27 -11.17
C LEU A 129 10.15 1.55 -11.12
N ALA A 130 9.88 2.07 -9.92
CA ALA A 130 9.12 3.31 -9.73
C ALA A 130 10.04 4.53 -9.60
N PRO A 131 10.10 5.42 -10.62
CA PRO A 131 11.00 6.59 -10.58
C PRO A 131 10.65 7.58 -9.46
N THR A 132 9.36 7.74 -9.17
CA THR A 132 8.83 8.59 -8.10
C THR A 132 9.30 8.08 -6.73
N THR A 133 9.16 6.78 -6.44
CA THR A 133 9.64 6.21 -5.18
C THR A 133 11.16 6.30 -5.03
N LEU A 134 11.90 6.09 -6.11
CA LEU A 134 13.36 6.31 -6.11
C LEU A 134 13.69 7.76 -5.78
N THR A 135 12.97 8.73 -6.35
CA THR A 135 13.24 10.16 -6.11
C THR A 135 12.85 10.57 -4.68
N ASP A 136 11.70 10.11 -4.21
CA ASP A 136 11.09 10.54 -2.95
C ASP A 136 11.74 9.87 -1.72
N TYR A 137 12.17 8.60 -1.84
CA TYR A 137 12.63 7.79 -0.69
C TYR A 137 14.08 7.32 -0.81
N PHE A 138 14.56 7.07 -2.03
CA PHE A 138 15.88 6.48 -2.27
C PHE A 138 16.70 7.23 -3.33
N PRO A 139 16.85 8.56 -3.25
CA PRO A 139 17.57 9.31 -4.27
C PRO A 139 19.04 8.87 -4.39
N GLN A 140 19.59 8.22 -3.37
CA GLN A 140 20.92 7.62 -3.30
C GLN A 140 21.00 6.19 -3.87
N LEU A 141 19.90 5.52 -4.19
CA LEU A 141 19.94 4.16 -4.74
C LEU A 141 20.48 4.17 -6.17
N ASP A 142 21.58 3.45 -6.37
CA ASP A 142 22.07 3.07 -7.69
C ASP A 142 21.28 1.85 -8.19
N VAL A 143 20.68 1.97 -9.36
CA VAL A 143 19.91 0.91 -10.02
C VAL A 143 20.67 0.32 -11.21
N GLY A 144 21.92 0.75 -11.45
CA GLY A 144 22.71 0.33 -12.60
C GLY A 144 22.02 0.68 -13.92
N ASP A 145 22.09 -0.25 -14.87
CA ASP A 145 21.48 -0.17 -16.20
C ASP A 145 20.00 -0.68 -16.22
N SER A 146 19.32 -0.71 -15.06
CA SER A 146 17.94 -1.23 -14.98
C SER A 146 16.97 -0.50 -15.91
N PHE A 147 17.05 0.83 -16.02
CA PHE A 147 16.15 1.60 -16.90
C PHE A 147 16.43 1.35 -18.39
N GLU A 148 17.67 1.02 -18.75
CA GLU A 148 18.03 0.64 -20.13
C GLU A 148 17.37 -0.71 -20.50
N VAL A 149 17.38 -1.68 -19.59
CA VAL A 149 16.71 -2.99 -19.77
C VAL A 149 15.19 -2.88 -19.79
N LEU A 150 14.62 -2.02 -18.97
CA LEU A 150 13.18 -1.76 -18.97
C LEU A 150 12.74 -1.06 -20.26
N GLY A 151 13.62 -0.29 -20.88
CA GLY A 151 13.37 0.43 -22.13
C GLY A 151 12.52 1.69 -21.95
N GLU A 152 12.34 2.43 -23.03
CA GLU A 152 11.55 3.66 -23.01
C GLU A 152 10.05 3.37 -22.80
N PRO A 153 9.37 4.12 -21.90
CA PRO A 153 7.93 3.99 -21.69
C PRO A 153 7.12 4.33 -22.96
N ALA A 154 6.43 3.35 -23.52
CA ALA A 154 5.52 3.52 -24.67
C ALA A 154 4.33 2.55 -24.61
N LEU A 155 3.16 3.00 -25.07
CA LEU A 155 1.99 2.14 -25.32
C LEU A 155 2.03 1.49 -26.71
N SER A 156 2.61 2.19 -27.68
CA SER A 156 2.69 1.77 -29.08
C SER A 156 3.90 0.86 -29.35
N ALA A 157 3.77 0.00 -30.36
CA ALA A 157 4.72 -1.07 -30.65
C ALA A 157 6.04 -0.61 -31.30
N LYS A 158 6.32 0.70 -31.40
CA LYS A 158 7.52 1.18 -32.12
C LYS A 158 8.76 0.46 -31.61
N GLN A 159 9.44 -0.20 -32.54
CA GLN A 159 10.74 -0.82 -32.34
C GLN A 159 11.72 0.30 -32.03
N SER A 160 11.98 0.54 -30.75
CA SER A 160 13.29 1.06 -30.37
C SER A 160 14.28 -0.01 -30.77
N ASN A 161 15.15 0.28 -31.75
CA ASN A 161 16.38 -0.46 -31.93
C ASN A 161 17.14 -0.32 -30.60
N VAL A 162 16.91 -1.23 -29.66
CA VAL A 162 17.82 -1.41 -28.55
C VAL A 162 19.09 -1.92 -29.21
N SER A 163 20.10 -1.06 -29.29
CA SER A 163 21.44 -1.50 -29.64
C SER A 163 21.82 -2.57 -28.65
N ASP A 164 22.00 -3.79 -29.14
CA ASP A 164 22.61 -4.86 -28.37
C ASP A 164 23.96 -4.36 -27.83
N ASP A 165 24.12 -4.49 -26.52
CA ASP A 165 25.41 -4.70 -25.85
C ASP A 165 26.35 -3.47 -25.69
N THR A 166 25.84 -2.37 -25.12
CA THR A 166 26.69 -1.29 -24.56
C THR A 166 26.52 -1.06 -23.06
N SER A 167 25.93 -1.99 -22.30
CA SER A 167 25.89 -1.85 -20.84
C SER A 167 27.33 -1.93 -20.29
N GLU A 168 27.79 -0.88 -19.62
CA GLU A 168 29.05 -0.97 -18.87
C GLU A 168 28.95 -2.12 -17.86
N GLN A 169 29.99 -2.95 -17.79
CA GLN A 169 30.00 -4.15 -16.94
C GLN A 169 29.68 -3.84 -15.46
N GLN A 170 30.00 -2.62 -15.01
CA GLN A 170 29.64 -2.11 -13.70
C GLN A 170 28.13 -1.89 -13.52
N GLY A 171 27.45 -1.28 -14.50
CA GLY A 171 26.00 -1.04 -14.46
C GLY A 171 25.19 -2.33 -14.38
N LYS A 172 25.59 -3.32 -15.18
CA LYS A 172 25.02 -4.68 -15.14
C LYS A 172 25.20 -5.34 -13.76
N ALA A 173 26.39 -5.23 -13.16
CA ALA A 173 26.65 -5.82 -11.84
C ALA A 173 25.79 -5.20 -10.73
N VAL A 174 25.59 -3.87 -10.76
CA VAL A 174 24.69 -3.16 -9.82
C VAL A 174 23.23 -3.62 -10.00
N ARG A 175 22.74 -3.70 -11.23
CA ARG A 175 21.39 -4.22 -11.52
C ARG A 175 21.23 -5.65 -11.02
N GLU A 176 22.16 -6.54 -11.34
CA GLU A 176 22.10 -7.94 -10.91
C GLU A 176 22.09 -8.05 -9.38
N GLU A 177 22.88 -7.26 -8.67
CA GLU A 177 22.83 -7.22 -7.20
C GLU A 177 21.47 -6.76 -6.67
N LEU A 178 20.91 -5.68 -7.24
CA LEU A 178 19.59 -5.18 -6.89
C LEU A 178 18.51 -6.26 -7.08
N VAL A 179 18.48 -6.88 -8.26
CA VAL A 179 17.49 -7.93 -8.59
C VAL A 179 17.65 -9.15 -7.68
N ASN A 180 18.88 -9.59 -7.39
CA ASN A 180 19.09 -10.72 -6.50
C ASN A 180 18.63 -10.42 -5.06
N ILE A 181 18.77 -9.19 -4.58
CA ILE A 181 18.30 -8.80 -3.24
C ILE A 181 16.77 -8.68 -3.23
N LEU A 182 16.18 -8.01 -4.23
CA LEU A 182 14.73 -7.81 -4.32
C LEU A 182 13.96 -9.09 -4.68
N SER A 183 14.65 -10.13 -5.17
CA SER A 183 14.09 -11.48 -5.34
C SER A 183 14.30 -12.40 -4.16
N GLY A 184 15.06 -11.98 -3.14
CA GLY A 184 15.43 -12.87 -2.02
C GLY A 184 16.47 -13.94 -2.36
N ARG A 185 17.05 -13.93 -3.57
CA ARG A 185 18.19 -14.82 -3.94
C ARG A 185 19.45 -14.49 -3.14
N ASN A 186 19.61 -13.21 -2.80
CA ASN A 186 20.58 -12.69 -1.86
C ASN A 186 19.84 -12.00 -0.71
N VAL A 187 20.35 -12.12 0.51
CA VAL A 187 19.74 -11.55 1.71
C VAL A 187 20.78 -10.74 2.47
N LEU A 188 20.40 -9.58 2.98
CA LEU A 188 21.29 -8.70 3.75
C LEU A 188 21.20 -9.04 5.23
N PHE A 189 22.33 -9.38 5.86
CA PHE A 189 22.46 -9.56 7.31
C PHE A 189 23.57 -8.67 7.88
N SER A 190 23.47 -8.43 9.18
CA SER A 190 24.55 -7.97 10.03
C SER A 190 24.59 -8.88 11.25
N LEU A 191 25.59 -9.76 11.32
CA LEU A 191 25.78 -10.65 12.46
C LEU A 191 26.58 -9.92 13.56
N PRO A 192 26.29 -10.16 14.85
CA PRO A 192 27.12 -9.64 15.93
C PRO A 192 28.53 -10.22 15.84
N THR A 193 29.58 -9.38 15.94
CA THR A 193 30.98 -9.84 15.96
C THR A 193 31.48 -10.02 17.39
N GLU A 194 32.35 -11.01 17.67
CA GLU A 194 32.85 -11.27 19.02
C GLU A 194 33.63 -10.09 19.63
N GLU A 195 34.17 -9.20 18.79
CA GLU A 195 34.95 -8.01 19.18
C GLU A 195 34.08 -6.76 19.46
N SER A 196 32.76 -6.84 19.27
CA SER A 196 31.86 -5.68 19.28
C SER A 196 31.27 -5.30 20.64
N SER A 197 31.58 -6.01 21.73
CA SER A 197 31.10 -5.67 23.06
C SER A 197 31.78 -4.39 23.59
N GLY A 198 31.29 -3.22 23.16
CA GLY A 198 31.68 -1.91 23.71
C GLY A 198 32.30 -0.90 22.74
N ALA A 199 32.43 -1.21 21.44
CA ALA A 199 32.92 -0.26 20.43
C ALA A 199 31.76 0.49 19.75
N SER A 200 31.87 1.83 19.59
CA SER A 200 30.86 2.67 18.91
C SER A 200 30.67 2.34 17.43
N ASP A 201 31.63 1.65 16.82
CA ASP A 201 31.70 1.39 15.37
C ASP A 201 31.31 -0.05 14.99
N ALA A 202 30.81 -0.82 15.95
CA ALA A 202 30.35 -2.19 15.70
C ALA A 202 29.15 -2.24 14.75
N PRO A 203 29.06 -3.23 13.84
CA PRO A 203 27.88 -3.44 13.02
C PRO A 203 26.64 -3.67 13.88
N THR A 204 25.59 -2.88 13.67
CA THR A 204 24.30 -3.09 14.33
C THR A 204 23.71 -4.41 13.86
N PRO A 205 23.40 -5.38 14.74
CA PRO A 205 22.83 -6.65 14.32
C PRO A 205 21.52 -6.47 13.57
N TYR A 206 21.37 -7.16 12.44
CA TYR A 206 20.21 -7.04 11.57
C TYR A 206 19.96 -8.32 10.77
N ALA A 207 18.70 -8.73 10.65
CA ALA A 207 18.26 -9.78 9.74
C ALA A 207 16.83 -9.45 9.29
N PRO A 208 16.30 -10.00 8.19
CA PRO A 208 14.92 -9.77 7.77
C PRO A 208 13.88 -10.36 8.73
N TRP A 209 12.66 -9.79 8.74
CA TRP A 209 11.56 -10.19 9.62
C TRP A 209 10.19 -10.07 8.95
N SER A 210 9.18 -10.63 9.63
CA SER A 210 7.76 -10.53 9.29
C SER A 210 6.95 -10.18 10.53
N LEU A 211 5.99 -9.27 10.41
CA LEU A 211 5.16 -8.85 11.53
C LEU A 211 4.09 -9.91 11.87
N ARG A 212 3.84 -10.06 13.17
CA ARG A 212 2.63 -10.70 13.67
C ARG A 212 1.55 -9.64 13.82
N TYR A 213 0.34 -9.99 13.39
CA TYR A 213 -0.88 -9.27 13.69
C TYR A 213 -2.06 -10.24 13.68
N SER A 214 -3.22 -9.76 14.08
CA SER A 214 -4.51 -10.44 14.01
C SER A 214 -5.50 -9.51 13.30
N GLY A 215 -6.78 -9.83 13.28
CA GLY A 215 -7.78 -8.89 12.79
C GLY A 215 -9.19 -9.46 12.70
N HIS A 216 -10.15 -8.56 12.54
CA HIS A 216 -11.52 -8.87 12.15
C HIS A 216 -11.62 -8.89 10.62
N GLN A 217 -11.80 -10.08 10.06
CA GLN A 217 -12.04 -10.29 8.64
C GLN A 217 -13.53 -10.33 8.38
N PHE A 218 -14.04 -9.41 7.55
CA PHE A 218 -15.47 -9.24 7.31
C PHE A 218 -16.31 -9.08 8.60
N GLY A 219 -15.72 -8.49 9.65
CA GLY A 219 -16.35 -8.30 10.96
C GLY A 219 -16.28 -9.50 11.90
N VAL A 220 -15.66 -10.61 11.48
CA VAL A 220 -15.45 -11.81 12.30
C VAL A 220 -13.99 -11.91 12.72
N TRP A 221 -13.75 -12.19 14.00
CA TRP A 221 -12.39 -12.39 14.51
C TRP A 221 -11.68 -13.58 13.85
N ALA A 222 -10.51 -13.35 13.25
CA ALA A 222 -9.77 -14.35 12.49
C ALA A 222 -8.65 -15.06 13.27
N GLY A 223 -8.41 -14.68 14.53
CA GLY A 223 -7.25 -15.14 15.29
C GLY A 223 -5.93 -14.58 14.76
N GLN A 224 -4.81 -15.28 14.98
CA GLN A 224 -3.51 -14.84 14.50
C GLN A 224 -3.43 -14.90 12.96
N LEU A 225 -3.07 -13.76 12.39
CA LEU A 225 -2.67 -13.56 11.01
C LEU A 225 -1.16 -13.31 10.97
N GLY A 226 -0.74 -12.15 10.47
CA GLY A 226 0.65 -11.77 10.27
C GLY A 226 1.03 -11.75 8.79
N ASP A 227 2.26 -11.31 8.54
CA ASP A 227 2.81 -11.21 7.19
C ASP A 227 3.07 -12.60 6.59
N GLY A 228 1.99 -13.23 6.10
CA GLY A 228 2.01 -14.59 5.58
C GLY A 228 2.72 -14.78 4.24
N ARG A 229 3.02 -13.67 3.56
CA ARG A 229 3.76 -13.63 2.29
C ARG A 229 4.55 -12.34 2.13
N ALA A 230 4.86 -11.66 3.22
CA ALA A 230 5.60 -10.40 3.18
C ALA A 230 6.78 -10.46 4.15
N ILE A 231 7.94 -9.98 3.74
CA ILE A 231 9.18 -10.05 4.51
C ILE A 231 9.91 -8.71 4.39
N SER A 232 10.15 -8.07 5.51
CA SER A 232 10.87 -6.81 5.64
C SER A 232 12.36 -7.10 5.55
N ILE A 233 13.04 -6.56 4.53
CA ILE A 233 14.43 -6.92 4.19
C ILE A 233 15.45 -5.82 4.49
N LEU A 234 15.00 -4.57 4.60
CA LEU A 234 15.87 -3.43 4.86
C LEU A 234 15.08 -2.28 5.50
N GLU A 235 15.68 -1.61 6.48
CA GLU A 235 15.25 -0.30 6.99
C GLU A 235 16.30 0.75 6.63
N VAL A 236 15.86 1.91 6.13
CA VAL A 236 16.76 2.95 5.59
C VAL A 236 16.29 4.32 6.08
N ALA A 237 17.21 5.13 6.60
CA ALA A 237 16.93 6.53 6.90
C ALA A 237 16.85 7.38 5.62
N HIS A 238 15.94 8.36 5.58
CA HIS A 238 15.92 9.32 4.47
C HIS A 238 17.20 10.16 4.48
N PRO A 239 17.89 10.35 3.35
CA PRO A 239 19.13 11.14 3.33
C PRO A 239 18.91 12.62 3.70
N ASN A 240 17.70 13.16 3.44
CA ASN A 240 17.38 14.56 3.79
C ASN A 240 16.53 14.69 5.06
N ASP A 241 16.08 13.57 5.64
CA ASP A 241 15.35 13.53 6.91
C ASP A 241 15.75 12.27 7.70
N PRO A 242 16.92 12.27 8.36
CA PRO A 242 17.44 11.09 9.05
C PRO A 242 16.53 10.57 10.19
N GLU A 243 15.58 11.40 10.65
CA GLU A 243 14.57 11.02 11.63
C GLU A 243 13.43 10.18 11.03
N SER A 244 13.29 10.16 9.71
CA SER A 244 12.36 9.30 8.99
C SER A 244 13.06 8.05 8.50
N THR A 245 12.57 6.90 8.93
CA THR A 245 13.04 5.58 8.52
C THR A 245 11.95 4.93 7.69
N TYR A 246 12.34 4.34 6.56
CA TYR A 246 11.44 3.61 5.69
C TYR A 246 11.86 2.16 5.62
N GLU A 247 10.85 1.30 5.56
CA GLU A 247 10.98 -0.14 5.48
C GLU A 247 10.79 -0.57 4.04
N ILE A 248 11.68 -1.43 3.53
CA ILE A 248 11.54 -2.14 2.26
C ILE A 248 11.04 -3.55 2.58
N GLN A 249 9.83 -3.86 2.12
CA GLN A 249 9.18 -5.16 2.33
C GLN A 249 8.93 -5.87 1.00
N LEU A 250 9.38 -7.12 0.88
CA LEU A 250 9.11 -7.97 -0.28
C LEU A 250 7.82 -8.75 -0.06
N LYS A 251 6.83 -8.57 -0.94
CA LYS A 251 5.58 -9.35 -0.93
C LYS A 251 5.61 -10.39 -2.05
N GLY A 252 5.39 -11.66 -1.70
CA GLY A 252 5.51 -12.83 -2.57
C GLY A 252 6.84 -13.58 -2.45
N ALA A 253 7.67 -13.24 -1.45
CA ALA A 253 9.03 -13.75 -1.31
C ALA A 253 9.15 -15.12 -0.59
N GLY A 254 8.04 -15.85 -0.42
CA GLY A 254 8.00 -17.18 0.16
C GLY A 254 7.29 -17.27 1.51
N ARG A 255 7.26 -18.48 2.06
CA ARG A 255 6.53 -18.79 3.31
C ARG A 255 7.20 -18.19 4.54
N THR A 256 6.34 -17.81 5.48
CA THR A 256 6.66 -17.32 6.83
C THR A 256 5.87 -18.14 7.87
N PRO A 257 6.13 -17.94 9.18
CA PRO A 257 5.30 -18.55 10.23
C PRO A 257 3.81 -18.17 10.16
N PHE A 258 3.48 -17.13 9.39
CA PHE A 258 2.15 -16.55 9.27
C PHE A 258 1.39 -17.00 8.01
N SER A 259 1.99 -17.80 7.12
CA SER A 259 1.39 -18.18 5.83
C SER A 259 0.10 -19.01 5.92
N ARG A 260 -0.26 -19.53 7.10
CA ARG A 260 -1.34 -20.50 7.30
C ARG A 260 -1.27 -21.63 6.25
N GLY A 261 -2.37 -21.92 5.56
CA GLY A 261 -2.40 -22.90 4.47
C GLY A 261 -1.83 -22.42 3.13
N ALA A 262 -1.54 -21.12 2.97
CA ALA A 262 -1.15 -20.52 1.69
C ALA A 262 0.35 -20.70 1.39
N ASP A 263 0.74 -20.54 0.12
CA ASP A 263 2.09 -20.78 -0.39
C ASP A 263 3.14 -19.72 -0.06
N GLY A 264 2.74 -18.54 0.43
CA GLY A 264 3.66 -17.43 0.69
C GLY A 264 4.12 -16.67 -0.57
N LEU A 265 3.55 -16.98 -1.73
CA LEU A 265 3.92 -16.39 -3.02
C LEU A 265 2.87 -15.35 -3.46
N ALA A 266 3.26 -14.54 -4.44
CA ALA A 266 2.37 -13.63 -5.15
C ALA A 266 2.52 -13.85 -6.66
N VAL A 267 1.50 -13.49 -7.42
CA VAL A 267 1.43 -13.68 -8.89
C VAL A 267 1.57 -12.34 -9.61
N LEU A 268 1.97 -12.40 -10.89
CA LEU A 268 2.25 -11.21 -11.70
C LEU A 268 1.09 -10.21 -11.73
N ARG A 269 -0.14 -10.67 -11.97
CA ARG A 269 -1.34 -9.80 -11.95
C ARG A 269 -1.48 -8.99 -10.66
N SER A 270 -1.30 -9.65 -9.51
CA SER A 270 -1.46 -9.02 -8.19
C SER A 270 -0.35 -8.01 -7.91
N SER A 271 0.89 -8.33 -8.33
CA SER A 271 2.03 -7.42 -8.22
C SER A 271 1.87 -6.17 -9.09
N ILE A 272 1.39 -6.30 -10.33
CA ILE A 272 1.16 -5.16 -11.23
C ILE A 272 0.11 -4.21 -10.65
N ARG A 273 -1.02 -4.76 -10.18
CA ARG A 273 -2.11 -3.99 -9.58
C ARG A 273 -1.64 -3.20 -8.36
N GLU A 274 -0.97 -3.86 -7.42
CA GLU A 274 -0.43 -3.21 -6.23
C GLU A 274 0.65 -2.17 -6.56
N PHE A 275 1.56 -2.49 -7.48
CA PHE A 275 2.63 -1.60 -7.92
C PHE A 275 2.08 -0.29 -8.49
N LEU A 276 1.13 -0.36 -9.42
CA LEU A 276 0.56 0.81 -10.08
C LEU A 276 -0.37 1.59 -9.16
N CYS A 277 -1.21 0.92 -8.36
CA CYS A 277 -2.19 1.61 -7.54
C CYS A 277 -1.55 2.41 -6.40
N ALA A 278 -0.46 1.91 -5.81
CA ALA A 278 0.33 2.66 -4.84
C ALA A 278 0.77 4.02 -5.42
N GLU A 279 1.37 4.02 -6.61
CA GLU A 279 1.87 5.25 -7.21
C GLU A 279 0.74 6.16 -7.72
N ALA A 280 -0.39 5.59 -8.17
CA ALA A 280 -1.60 6.34 -8.50
C ALA A 280 -2.18 7.07 -7.28
N MET A 281 -2.29 6.39 -6.13
CA MET A 281 -2.81 6.99 -4.90
C MET A 281 -1.90 8.11 -4.40
N ASN A 282 -0.58 7.92 -4.48
CA ASN A 282 0.39 8.97 -4.16
C ASN A 282 0.22 10.20 -5.06
N ALA A 283 0.06 10.02 -6.37
CA ALA A 283 -0.16 11.11 -7.31
C ALA A 283 -1.51 11.82 -7.13
N LEU A 284 -2.53 11.11 -6.61
CA LEU A 284 -3.79 11.71 -6.18
C LEU A 284 -3.71 12.43 -4.83
N HIS A 285 -2.54 12.43 -4.19
CA HIS A 285 -2.31 12.96 -2.84
C HIS A 285 -3.15 12.26 -1.76
N ILE A 286 -3.47 11.00 -1.98
CA ILE A 286 -4.10 10.15 -0.96
C ILE A 286 -2.98 9.37 -0.26
N PRO A 287 -2.85 9.46 1.07
CA PRO A 287 -1.79 8.77 1.79
C PRO A 287 -1.79 7.26 1.50
N THR A 288 -0.61 6.70 1.24
CA THR A 288 -0.48 5.32 0.79
C THR A 288 0.92 4.74 1.07
N THR A 289 1.04 3.41 1.10
CA THR A 289 2.33 2.75 0.87
C THR A 289 2.82 3.00 -0.55
N ARG A 290 4.12 2.91 -0.77
CA ARG A 290 4.76 3.14 -2.06
C ARG A 290 5.28 1.83 -2.64
N SER A 291 5.53 1.83 -3.94
CA SER A 291 6.08 0.67 -4.63
C SER A 291 7.45 1.00 -5.20
N LEU A 292 8.43 0.11 -5.00
CA LEU A 292 9.80 0.29 -5.49
C LEU A 292 10.02 -0.46 -6.81
N SER A 293 9.66 -1.74 -6.86
CA SER A 293 9.92 -2.59 -8.02
C SER A 293 8.95 -3.77 -8.14
N ILE A 294 8.91 -4.35 -9.34
CA ILE A 294 8.40 -5.70 -9.59
C ILE A 294 9.54 -6.56 -10.11
N VAL A 295 9.70 -7.74 -9.52
CA VAL A 295 10.57 -8.82 -10.00
C VAL A 295 9.72 -10.00 -10.43
N HIS A 296 9.79 -10.37 -11.70
CA HIS A 296 9.08 -11.51 -12.28
C HIS A 296 9.94 -12.77 -12.23
N ILE A 297 9.33 -13.89 -11.83
CA ILE A 297 9.97 -15.20 -11.68
C ILE A 297 9.24 -16.22 -12.58
N PRO A 298 9.52 -16.21 -13.89
CA PRO A 298 8.74 -16.96 -14.88
C PRO A 298 8.77 -18.47 -14.67
N ASP A 299 9.86 -19.03 -14.12
CA ASP A 299 9.99 -20.48 -13.96
C ASP A 299 9.36 -21.02 -12.67
N LEU A 300 8.74 -20.14 -11.85
CA LEU A 300 8.11 -20.52 -10.59
C LEU A 300 6.58 -20.53 -10.73
N PRO A 301 5.96 -21.71 -10.93
CA PRO A 301 4.51 -21.83 -11.07
C PRO A 301 3.81 -21.63 -9.72
N VAL A 302 2.67 -20.93 -9.77
CA VAL A 302 1.82 -20.59 -8.63
C VAL A 302 0.37 -20.94 -8.96
N ALA A 303 -0.23 -21.84 -8.19
CA ALA A 303 -1.60 -22.27 -8.42
C ALA A 303 -2.60 -21.29 -7.77
N ARG A 304 -3.49 -20.72 -8.59
CA ARG A 304 -4.67 -19.95 -8.17
C ARG A 304 -5.91 -20.55 -8.84
N GLU A 305 -6.83 -19.74 -9.37
CA GLU A 305 -7.90 -20.22 -10.26
C GLU A 305 -7.33 -20.84 -11.54
N THR A 306 -6.18 -20.31 -11.99
CA THR A 306 -5.37 -20.86 -13.08
C THR A 306 -3.92 -21.00 -12.62
N MET A 307 -3.08 -21.64 -13.43
CA MET A 307 -1.65 -21.66 -13.18
C MET A 307 -1.04 -20.34 -13.63
N GLU A 308 -0.41 -19.64 -12.72
CA GLU A 308 0.23 -18.34 -12.95
C GLU A 308 1.71 -18.41 -12.59
N ASN A 309 2.44 -17.33 -12.87
CA ASN A 309 3.87 -17.24 -12.58
C ASN A 309 4.11 -16.33 -11.37
N ALA A 310 5.08 -16.70 -10.55
CA ALA A 310 5.41 -15.93 -9.35
C ALA A 310 5.99 -14.56 -9.70
N SER A 311 5.69 -13.60 -8.83
CA SER A 311 6.20 -12.26 -8.89
C SER A 311 6.38 -11.73 -7.47
N ILE A 312 7.37 -10.86 -7.30
CA ILE A 312 7.66 -10.19 -6.03
C ILE A 312 7.52 -8.69 -6.26
N VAL A 313 6.68 -8.05 -5.45
CA VAL A 313 6.62 -6.59 -5.37
C VAL A 313 7.40 -6.12 -4.16
N ALA A 314 8.35 -5.20 -4.38
CA ALA A 314 9.04 -4.51 -3.30
C ALA A 314 8.24 -3.26 -2.93
N ARG A 315 7.69 -3.24 -1.71
CA ARG A 315 6.86 -2.17 -1.17
C ARG A 315 7.64 -1.35 -0.16
N VAL A 316 7.26 -0.10 0.02
CA VAL A 316 7.96 0.88 0.83
C VAL A 316 6.96 1.63 1.69
N ALA A 317 7.23 1.76 2.99
CA ALA A 317 6.43 2.58 3.87
C ALA A 317 7.25 3.09 5.06
N LEU A 318 6.78 4.16 5.70
CA LEU A 318 7.29 4.57 7.02
C LEU A 318 7.03 3.50 8.09
N SER A 319 5.91 2.77 7.96
CA SER A 319 5.55 1.66 8.84
C SER A 319 4.49 0.81 8.19
N PHE A 320 4.60 -0.51 8.35
CA PHE A 320 3.56 -1.48 8.00
C PHE A 320 2.71 -1.92 9.22
N ILE A 321 2.80 -1.20 10.36
CA ILE A 321 1.98 -1.46 11.55
C ILE A 321 0.52 -1.09 11.29
N ARG A 322 -0.37 -1.94 11.79
CA ARG A 322 -1.80 -1.95 11.48
C ARG A 322 -2.63 -1.94 12.75
N ILE A 323 -3.93 -1.67 12.64
CA ILE A 323 -4.85 -1.83 13.79
C ILE A 323 -4.81 -3.28 14.31
N GLY A 324 -4.78 -4.25 13.40
CA GLY A 324 -4.61 -5.66 13.73
C GLY A 324 -3.35 -6.01 14.55
N SER A 325 -2.30 -5.18 14.50
CA SER A 325 -1.11 -5.37 15.35
C SER A 325 -1.41 -5.13 16.84
N PHE A 326 -2.32 -4.21 17.15
CA PHE A 326 -2.77 -3.94 18.52
C PHE A 326 -3.77 -5.00 18.98
N GLU A 327 -4.71 -5.39 18.11
CA GLU A 327 -5.67 -6.46 18.41
C GLU A 327 -4.98 -7.80 18.69
N ALA A 328 -3.82 -8.08 18.09
CA ALA A 328 -3.03 -9.26 18.39
C ALA A 328 -2.53 -9.31 19.84
N LEU A 329 -2.33 -8.13 20.46
CA LEU A 329 -1.79 -7.99 21.81
C LEU A 329 -2.90 -7.87 22.86
N ASN A 330 -4.08 -7.40 22.47
CA ASN A 330 -5.27 -7.43 23.31
C ASN A 330 -6.49 -7.86 22.49
N PRO A 331 -6.64 -9.17 22.23
CA PRO A 331 -7.70 -9.68 21.38
C PRO A 331 -9.06 -9.63 22.08
N PRO A 332 -10.17 -9.66 21.34
CA PRO A 332 -11.51 -9.72 21.94
C PRO A 332 -11.66 -10.94 22.85
N GLN A 333 -12.32 -10.76 23.99
CA GLN A 333 -12.57 -11.80 24.98
C GLN A 333 -13.86 -12.58 24.67
N ASP A 334 -13.97 -13.80 25.20
CA ASP A 334 -15.20 -14.64 25.19
C ASP A 334 -15.80 -14.99 23.81
N LEU A 335 -14.99 -14.99 22.74
CA LEU A 335 -15.41 -15.46 21.42
C LEU A 335 -15.12 -16.96 21.22
N PHE A 336 -16.15 -17.71 20.81
CA PHE A 336 -16.01 -19.11 20.41
C PHE A 336 -15.46 -19.18 18.97
N PHE A 337 -14.34 -19.90 18.78
CA PHE A 337 -13.59 -19.89 17.52
C PHE A 337 -13.62 -21.24 16.81
N PHE A 338 -14.00 -21.24 15.53
CA PHE A 338 -14.08 -22.45 14.69
C PHE A 338 -12.95 -22.57 13.63
N GLY A 339 -12.01 -21.61 13.54
CA GLY A 339 -11.22 -21.43 12.30
C GLY A 339 -9.70 -21.31 12.41
N GLY A 340 -8.95 -22.31 12.89
CA GLY A 340 -7.49 -22.50 12.65
C GLY A 340 -6.45 -21.43 13.10
N GLY A 341 -6.80 -20.15 13.24
CA GLY A 341 -5.92 -19.03 13.61
C GLY A 341 -5.60 -18.88 15.10
N GLY A 342 -6.25 -19.67 15.97
CA GLY A 342 -6.01 -19.72 17.42
C GLY A 342 -6.37 -18.43 18.18
N GLN A 343 -6.93 -18.59 19.38
CA GLN A 343 -7.11 -17.47 20.31
C GLN A 343 -5.86 -17.34 21.18
N GLN A 344 -5.30 -16.13 21.28
CA GLN A 344 -4.20 -15.82 22.19
C GLN A 344 -4.74 -15.02 23.39
N GLN A 345 -4.04 -15.09 24.52
CA GLN A 345 -4.32 -14.27 25.69
C GLN A 345 -3.79 -12.85 25.46
N ALA A 346 -4.40 -11.87 26.16
CA ALA A 346 -3.90 -10.50 26.15
C ALA A 346 -2.50 -10.42 26.79
N ASP A 347 -1.66 -9.55 26.25
CA ASP A 347 -0.32 -9.24 26.74
C ASP A 347 -0.16 -7.71 26.82
N TYR A 348 -0.48 -7.17 27.99
CA TYR A 348 -0.56 -5.72 28.21
C TYR A 348 0.81 -5.02 28.22
N GLU A 349 1.88 -5.76 28.47
CA GLU A 349 3.24 -5.22 28.42
C GLU A 349 3.72 -5.12 26.97
N ALA A 350 3.52 -6.15 26.16
CA ALA A 350 3.76 -6.06 24.73
C ALA A 350 2.89 -4.95 24.08
N LEU A 351 1.63 -4.82 24.48
CA LEU A 351 0.74 -3.73 24.02
C LEU A 351 1.33 -2.34 24.34
N ARG A 352 1.86 -2.16 25.55
CA ARG A 352 2.52 -0.90 25.96
C ARG A 352 3.76 -0.65 25.10
N ILE A 353 4.62 -1.65 24.91
CA ILE A 353 5.84 -1.55 24.10
C ILE A 353 5.51 -1.11 22.67
N LEU A 354 4.53 -1.77 22.02
CA LEU A 354 4.08 -1.39 20.68
C LEU A 354 3.52 0.03 20.66
N GLY A 355 2.67 0.39 21.62
CA GLY A 355 2.03 1.70 21.65
C GLY A 355 3.00 2.86 21.89
N GLU A 356 4.03 2.65 22.72
CA GLU A 356 5.11 3.63 22.91
C GLU A 356 5.96 3.79 21.65
N TRP A 357 6.33 2.68 21.00
CA TRP A 357 7.05 2.70 19.73
C TRP A 357 6.25 3.47 18.66
N VAL A 358 4.97 3.14 18.52
CA VAL A 358 4.08 3.79 17.55
C VAL A 358 3.93 5.28 17.87
N SER A 359 3.69 5.64 19.13
CA SER A 359 3.52 7.04 19.54
C SER A 359 4.76 7.87 19.22
N ARG A 360 5.95 7.37 19.57
CA ARG A 360 7.20 8.15 19.45
C ARG A 360 7.80 8.14 18.05
N ARG A 361 7.80 6.99 17.37
CA ARG A 361 8.56 6.80 16.11
C ARG A 361 7.70 6.76 14.87
N VAL A 362 6.52 6.16 14.95
CA VAL A 362 5.63 5.99 13.79
C VAL A 362 4.75 7.23 13.59
N LEU A 363 3.96 7.58 14.60
CA LEU A 363 3.08 8.76 14.57
C LEU A 363 3.81 10.06 14.90
N LYS A 364 4.98 9.98 15.55
CA LYS A 364 5.82 11.12 15.98
C LYS A 364 5.04 12.13 16.82
N LEU A 365 4.28 11.63 17.80
CA LEU A 365 3.48 12.45 18.71
C LEU A 365 4.40 13.28 19.60
N ASN A 366 4.14 14.58 19.70
CA ASN A 366 4.88 15.48 20.57
C ASN A 366 4.33 15.42 22.01
N ILE A 367 4.61 14.32 22.71
CA ILE A 367 4.14 14.06 24.08
C ILE A 367 5.36 14.00 25.01
N PRO A 368 5.38 14.80 26.09
CA PRO A 368 6.45 14.75 27.08
C PRO A 368 6.58 13.37 27.73
N GLU A 369 7.79 13.02 28.16
CA GLU A 369 8.03 11.76 28.85
C GLU A 369 7.18 11.64 30.12
N GLY A 370 6.53 10.49 30.31
CA GLY A 370 5.65 10.22 31.44
C GLY A 370 4.22 10.75 31.31
N GLU A 371 3.91 11.52 30.28
CA GLU A 371 2.54 11.98 30.00
C GLU A 371 1.72 10.93 29.25
N PRO A 372 0.39 10.84 29.50
CA PRO A 372 -0.50 9.89 28.82
C PRO A 372 -0.42 9.97 27.29
N TRP A 373 -0.28 8.81 26.63
CA TRP A 373 -0.15 8.75 25.17
C TRP A 373 -1.23 7.91 24.50
N GLY A 374 -1.92 7.01 25.22
CA GLY A 374 -2.87 6.06 24.64
C GLY A 374 -4.00 6.73 23.87
N LYS A 375 -4.63 7.75 24.47
CA LYS A 375 -5.70 8.51 23.81
C LYS A 375 -5.17 9.29 22.60
N ALA A 376 -4.01 9.93 22.73
CA ALA A 376 -3.43 10.74 21.66
C ALA A 376 -3.08 9.89 20.42
N LEU A 377 -2.57 8.67 20.61
CA LEU A 377 -2.33 7.70 19.54
C LEU A 377 -3.60 7.38 18.76
N VAL A 378 -4.70 7.04 19.47
CA VAL A 378 -5.98 6.69 18.83
C VAL A 378 -6.52 7.88 18.03
N TRP A 379 -6.49 9.09 18.60
CA TRP A 379 -7.00 10.30 17.94
C TRP A 379 -6.18 10.68 16.69
N GLU A 380 -4.85 10.59 16.76
CA GLU A 380 -4.02 10.88 15.59
C GLU A 380 -4.23 9.85 14.48
N CYS A 381 -4.29 8.56 14.83
CA CYS A 381 -4.64 7.49 13.88
C CYS A 381 -6.01 7.75 13.23
N ALA A 382 -7.00 8.16 14.03
CA ALA A 382 -8.35 8.46 13.57
C ALA A 382 -8.38 9.63 12.57
N ARG A 383 -7.69 10.74 12.87
CA ARG A 383 -7.60 11.89 11.97
C ARG A 383 -6.97 11.52 10.62
N ARG A 384 -5.88 10.75 10.63
CA ARG A 384 -5.20 10.34 9.40
C ARG A 384 -6.08 9.42 8.55
N ASN A 385 -6.72 8.44 9.17
CA ASN A 385 -7.62 7.52 8.48
C ASN A 385 -8.89 8.22 7.97
N ALA A 386 -9.44 9.20 8.70
CA ALA A 386 -10.58 10.00 8.25
C ALA A 386 -10.25 10.81 6.98
N LYS A 387 -9.05 11.42 6.91
CA LYS A 387 -8.58 12.13 5.71
C LYS A 387 -8.34 11.19 4.53
N MET A 388 -7.72 10.03 4.77
CA MET A 388 -7.53 9.01 3.76
C MET A 388 -8.87 8.55 3.17
N ALA A 389 -9.85 8.23 4.03
CA ALA A 389 -11.19 7.83 3.61
C ALA A 389 -11.92 8.95 2.83
N ALA A 390 -11.77 10.21 3.25
CA ALA A 390 -12.30 11.35 2.51
C ALA A 390 -11.67 11.45 1.11
N GLY A 391 -10.37 11.21 0.98
CA GLY A 391 -9.68 11.08 -0.30
C GLY A 391 -10.23 9.96 -1.17
N TRP A 392 -10.48 8.78 -0.58
CA TRP A 392 -11.11 7.65 -1.30
C TRP A 392 -12.47 8.03 -1.86
N GLN A 393 -13.33 8.64 -1.03
CA GLN A 393 -14.67 9.06 -1.45
C GLN A 393 -14.60 10.17 -2.51
N ALA A 394 -13.75 11.17 -2.31
CA ALA A 394 -13.64 12.30 -3.21
C ALA A 394 -13.12 11.91 -4.60
N TYR A 395 -12.32 10.84 -4.72
CA TYR A 395 -11.76 10.35 -5.99
C TYR A 395 -12.28 8.99 -6.41
N GLY A 396 -13.37 8.49 -5.81
CA GLY A 396 -14.04 7.26 -6.26
C GLY A 396 -13.17 6.01 -6.11
N PHE A 397 -12.23 5.97 -5.17
CA PHE A 397 -11.44 4.76 -4.90
C PHE A 397 -12.22 3.82 -3.97
N MET A 398 -12.23 2.53 -4.31
CA MET A 398 -12.83 1.46 -3.53
C MET A 398 -11.77 0.41 -3.18
N HIS A 399 -11.55 0.16 -1.89
CA HIS A 399 -10.51 -0.74 -1.40
C HIS A 399 -10.90 -2.22 -1.51
N GLY A 400 -12.17 -2.55 -1.23
CA GLY A 400 -12.73 -3.90 -1.33
C GLY A 400 -12.43 -4.87 -0.17
N VAL A 401 -11.46 -4.59 0.70
CA VAL A 401 -11.11 -5.46 1.86
C VAL A 401 -10.63 -4.62 3.05
N MET A 402 -11.54 -3.89 3.70
CA MET A 402 -11.23 -3.07 4.89
C MET A 402 -11.36 -3.89 6.17
N ASN A 403 -10.63 -5.01 6.25
CA ASN A 403 -10.43 -5.72 7.50
C ASN A 403 -9.57 -4.87 8.45
N THR A 404 -9.63 -5.08 9.76
CA THR A 404 -8.81 -4.31 10.71
C THR A 404 -7.31 -4.59 10.55
N ASP A 405 -6.94 -5.76 10.02
CA ASP A 405 -5.58 -6.07 9.59
C ASP A 405 -5.17 -5.35 8.31
N ASN A 406 -6.04 -4.62 7.61
CA ASN A 406 -5.69 -3.83 6.42
C ASN A 406 -5.80 -2.31 6.66
N ILE A 407 -6.01 -1.88 7.91
CA ILE A 407 -6.04 -0.45 8.25
C ILE A 407 -4.71 -0.06 8.90
N SER A 408 -3.94 0.77 8.21
CA SER A 408 -2.67 1.29 8.69
C SER A 408 -2.86 2.24 9.88
N ILE A 409 -1.99 2.13 10.88
CA ILE A 409 -1.97 3.07 12.02
C ILE A 409 -1.64 4.51 11.56
N MET A 410 -0.97 4.65 10.41
CA MET A 410 -0.57 5.91 9.81
C MET A 410 -1.66 6.53 8.92
N GLY A 411 -2.79 5.85 8.71
CA GLY A 411 -3.80 6.25 7.72
C GLY A 411 -3.29 6.18 6.29
N LEU A 412 -2.46 5.18 5.98
CA LEU A 412 -2.00 4.86 4.62
C LEU A 412 -2.93 3.84 3.98
N THR A 413 -3.25 4.05 2.70
CA THR A 413 -3.80 3.00 1.84
C THR A 413 -2.76 1.88 1.71
N ILE A 414 -3.15 0.64 1.99
CA ILE A 414 -2.24 -0.51 2.08
C ILE A 414 -2.95 -1.78 1.60
N ASP A 415 -2.19 -2.78 1.13
CA ASP A 415 -2.72 -4.08 0.73
C ASP A 415 -3.80 -4.03 -0.36
N TYR A 416 -3.34 -3.56 -1.51
CA TYR A 416 -4.08 -3.54 -2.77
C TYR A 416 -4.41 -4.97 -3.25
N GLY A 417 -5.66 -5.38 -3.01
CA GLY A 417 -6.23 -6.61 -3.55
C GLY A 417 -7.29 -6.29 -4.61
N PRO A 418 -8.57 -6.63 -4.36
CA PRO A 418 -9.67 -6.39 -5.30
C PRO A 418 -10.16 -4.93 -5.25
N TYR A 419 -9.24 -3.96 -5.33
CA TYR A 419 -9.61 -2.55 -5.40
C TYR A 419 -10.19 -2.20 -6.77
N ALA A 420 -10.92 -1.09 -6.85
CA ALA A 420 -11.31 -0.45 -8.11
C ALA A 420 -11.32 1.08 -7.96
N PHE A 421 -11.12 1.79 -9.08
CA PHE A 421 -11.55 3.18 -9.20
C PHE A 421 -12.93 3.22 -9.86
N MET A 422 -13.76 4.17 -9.43
CA MET A 422 -15.13 4.34 -9.89
C MET A 422 -15.13 4.65 -11.39
N ASP A 423 -15.80 3.81 -12.17
CA ASP A 423 -16.08 4.12 -13.57
C ASP A 423 -17.31 5.01 -13.65
N VAL A 424 -18.48 4.40 -13.79
CA VAL A 424 -19.78 5.04 -13.62
C VAL A 424 -20.04 5.23 -12.13
N TYR A 425 -20.52 6.41 -11.74
CA TYR A 425 -20.83 6.67 -10.34
C TYR A 425 -21.99 5.79 -9.87
N ASP A 426 -21.70 4.92 -8.92
CA ASP A 426 -22.64 4.06 -8.21
C ASP A 426 -22.26 4.07 -6.73
N SER A 427 -23.11 4.65 -5.88
CA SER A 427 -22.83 4.77 -4.45
C SER A 427 -22.71 3.42 -3.76
N LYS A 428 -23.35 2.38 -4.33
CA LYS A 428 -23.45 1.03 -3.78
C LYS A 428 -22.48 0.06 -4.43
N HIS A 429 -21.54 0.55 -5.25
CA HIS A 429 -20.62 -0.30 -5.98
C HIS A 429 -19.81 -1.19 -5.03
N ILE A 430 -19.78 -2.49 -5.33
CA ILE A 430 -18.98 -3.49 -4.63
C ILE A 430 -17.89 -3.96 -5.60
N CYS A 431 -16.63 -3.62 -5.31
CA CYS A 431 -15.49 -3.99 -6.17
C CYS A 431 -14.94 -5.40 -5.91
N ASN A 432 -15.28 -5.99 -4.76
CA ASN A 432 -14.78 -7.30 -4.36
C ASN A 432 -15.85 -8.39 -4.58
N HIS A 433 -15.56 -9.35 -5.46
CA HIS A 433 -16.45 -10.46 -5.77
C HIS A 433 -16.75 -11.40 -4.58
N THR A 434 -15.92 -11.41 -3.52
CA THR A 434 -16.18 -12.19 -2.31
C THR A 434 -17.04 -11.46 -1.29
N ASP A 435 -17.28 -10.15 -1.47
CA ASP A 435 -18.08 -9.33 -0.55
C ASP A 435 -19.58 -9.38 -0.92
N GLN A 436 -20.19 -10.55 -0.73
CA GLN A 436 -21.57 -10.81 -1.14
C GLN A 436 -22.60 -9.94 -0.39
N GLU A 437 -22.28 -9.50 0.82
CA GLU A 437 -23.14 -8.65 1.66
C GLU A 437 -22.89 -7.15 1.43
N GLY A 438 -21.90 -6.79 0.60
CA GLY A 438 -21.54 -5.41 0.32
C GLY A 438 -21.00 -4.66 1.53
N ARG A 439 -20.36 -5.36 2.49
CA ARG A 439 -19.79 -4.77 3.70
C ARG A 439 -18.81 -3.64 3.38
N TYR A 440 -18.09 -3.77 2.29
CA TYR A 440 -17.04 -2.88 1.82
C TYR A 440 -17.45 -2.09 0.56
N ALA A 441 -18.75 -1.95 0.31
CA ALA A 441 -19.29 -1.09 -0.74
C ALA A 441 -18.78 0.36 -0.61
N PHE A 442 -18.77 1.10 -1.73
CA PHE A 442 -18.21 2.45 -1.80
C PHE A 442 -18.75 3.40 -0.72
N GLU A 443 -20.07 3.49 -0.53
CA GLU A 443 -20.68 4.35 0.48
C GLU A 443 -20.36 3.95 1.94
N LEU A 444 -20.02 2.67 2.17
CA LEU A 444 -19.77 2.13 3.52
C LEU A 444 -18.31 2.23 3.96
N GLN A 445 -17.38 2.63 3.10
CA GLN A 445 -15.97 2.74 3.46
C GLN A 445 -15.71 3.64 4.68
N PRO A 446 -16.32 4.83 4.83
CA PRO A 446 -16.15 5.65 6.03
C PRO A 446 -16.64 4.93 7.31
N THR A 447 -17.74 4.20 7.22
CA THR A 447 -18.28 3.40 8.34
C THR A 447 -17.34 2.26 8.74
N MET A 448 -16.68 1.62 7.77
CA MET A 448 -15.72 0.54 8.04
C MET A 448 -14.42 1.05 8.65
N ILE A 449 -13.99 2.26 8.29
CA ILE A 449 -12.88 2.95 8.97
C ILE A 449 -13.25 3.26 10.42
N LEU A 450 -14.47 3.77 10.68
CA LEU A 450 -14.96 3.99 12.04
C LEU A 450 -14.97 2.68 12.86
N TYR A 451 -15.44 1.57 12.26
CA TYR A 451 -15.42 0.25 12.89
C TYR A 451 -14.00 -0.16 13.31
N ALA A 452 -13.02 -0.01 12.41
CA ALA A 452 -11.63 -0.38 12.71
C ALA A 452 -11.01 0.51 13.79
N LEU A 453 -11.29 1.82 13.79
CA LEU A 453 -10.80 2.74 14.82
C LEU A 453 -11.40 2.47 16.20
N ARG A 454 -12.66 2.01 16.27
CA ARG A 454 -13.23 1.49 17.52
C ARG A 454 -12.53 0.23 17.99
N ALA A 455 -12.13 -0.67 17.08
CA ALA A 455 -11.36 -1.86 17.45
C ALA A 455 -9.96 -1.49 18.01
N LEU A 456 -9.33 -0.44 17.47
CA LEU A 456 -8.10 0.12 18.03
C LEU A 456 -8.31 0.69 19.44
N LEU A 457 -9.37 1.49 19.64
CA LEU A 457 -9.74 2.01 20.96
C LEU A 457 -9.94 0.87 21.96
N THR A 458 -10.67 -0.18 21.57
CA THR A 458 -10.88 -1.38 22.40
C THR A 458 -9.59 -2.08 22.76
N SER A 459 -8.68 -2.24 21.80
CA SER A 459 -7.38 -2.87 22.05
C SER A 459 -6.56 -2.09 23.08
N LEU A 460 -6.62 -0.75 23.05
CA LEU A 460 -5.90 0.14 23.98
C LEU A 460 -6.69 0.52 25.24
N ALA A 461 -7.95 0.10 25.35
CA ALA A 461 -8.86 0.54 26.41
C ALA A 461 -8.34 0.30 27.85
N PRO A 462 -7.76 -0.88 28.19
CA PRO A 462 -7.14 -1.10 29.50
C PRO A 462 -6.09 -0.04 29.86
N LEU A 463 -5.23 0.29 28.89
CA LEU A 463 -4.12 1.21 29.05
C LEU A 463 -4.62 2.64 29.19
N ILE A 464 -5.52 3.06 28.28
CA ILE A 464 -6.13 4.39 28.31
C ILE A 464 -6.88 4.61 29.63
N GLY A 465 -7.62 3.61 30.11
CA GLY A 465 -8.33 3.71 31.39
C GLY A 465 -7.39 3.89 32.59
N ALA A 466 -6.25 3.20 32.60
CA ALA A 466 -5.22 3.35 33.60
C ALA A 466 -4.57 4.74 33.56
N GLU A 467 -4.25 5.25 32.36
CA GLU A 467 -3.70 6.60 32.17
C GLU A 467 -4.70 7.68 32.61
N LEU A 468 -5.99 7.52 32.31
CA LEU A 468 -7.07 8.42 32.73
C LEU A 468 -7.30 8.44 34.24
N GLU A 469 -6.97 7.36 34.95
CA GLU A 469 -7.05 7.31 36.41
C GLU A 469 -5.81 7.92 37.07
N THR A 470 -4.63 7.57 36.57
CA THR A 470 -3.35 7.98 37.16
C THR A 470 -2.89 9.38 36.74
N GLY A 471 -3.37 9.87 35.59
CA GLY A 471 -2.92 11.10 34.96
C GLY A 471 -1.50 11.01 34.38
N LYS A 472 -0.96 9.79 34.19
CA LYS A 472 0.40 9.54 33.70
C LYS A 472 0.40 8.38 32.72
N ALA A 473 1.43 8.31 31.88
CA ALA A 473 1.70 7.12 31.08
C ALA A 473 1.88 5.89 31.97
N VAL A 474 1.38 4.74 31.52
CA VAL A 474 1.65 3.46 32.19
C VAL A 474 3.13 3.10 32.07
N GLY A 475 3.73 2.58 33.14
CA GLY A 475 5.12 2.12 33.16
C GLY A 475 5.28 0.65 32.78
N THR A 476 6.52 0.16 32.81
CA THR A 476 6.83 -1.28 32.73
C THR A 476 6.06 -2.05 33.80
N ASP A 477 5.54 -3.22 33.43
CA ASP A 477 4.82 -4.15 34.32
C ASP A 477 3.54 -3.57 34.97
N TRP A 478 2.99 -2.49 34.42
CA TRP A 478 1.83 -1.77 34.98
C TRP A 478 0.61 -2.65 35.27
N ALA A 479 0.40 -3.72 34.51
CA ALA A 479 -0.73 -4.63 34.65
C ALA A 479 -0.43 -5.90 35.48
N SER A 480 0.84 -6.14 35.87
CA SER A 480 1.30 -7.41 36.46
C SER A 480 0.66 -7.75 37.82
N SER A 481 0.28 -6.74 38.60
CA SER A 481 -0.31 -6.86 39.93
C SER A 481 -1.75 -6.35 40.02
N VAL A 482 -2.35 -6.04 38.86
CA VAL A 482 -3.70 -5.49 38.76
C VAL A 482 -4.70 -6.63 38.59
N SER A 483 -5.82 -6.58 39.31
CA SER A 483 -6.86 -7.60 39.18
C SER A 483 -7.59 -7.50 37.83
N ALA A 484 -8.12 -8.63 37.35
CA ALA A 484 -8.88 -8.66 36.10
C ALA A 484 -10.11 -7.73 36.15
N GLU A 485 -10.74 -7.57 37.32
CA GLU A 485 -11.85 -6.65 37.53
C GLU A 485 -11.43 -5.20 37.34
N LYS A 486 -10.24 -4.82 37.82
CA LYS A 486 -9.73 -3.46 37.67
C LYS A 486 -9.34 -3.16 36.22
N ILE A 487 -8.75 -4.13 35.51
CA ILE A 487 -8.51 -4.02 34.07
C ILE A 487 -9.82 -3.82 33.30
N LYS A 488 -10.88 -4.55 33.68
CA LYS A 488 -12.22 -4.42 33.08
C LYS A 488 -12.85 -3.05 33.37
N GLU A 489 -12.69 -2.53 34.59
CA GLU A 489 -13.11 -1.18 34.98
C GLU A 489 -12.42 -0.10 34.13
N TRP A 490 -11.09 -0.15 34.00
CA TRP A 490 -10.33 0.76 33.15
C TRP A 490 -10.76 0.67 31.68
N SER A 491 -10.96 -0.55 31.18
CA SER A 491 -11.45 -0.75 29.82
C SER A 491 -12.80 -0.08 29.61
N ALA A 492 -13.76 -0.28 30.53
CA ALA A 492 -15.07 0.34 30.45
C ALA A 492 -14.99 1.88 30.47
N LYS A 493 -14.15 2.45 31.34
CA LYS A 493 -13.93 3.91 31.40
C LYS A 493 -13.38 4.47 30.09
N ALA A 494 -12.43 3.78 29.45
CA ALA A 494 -11.91 4.21 28.16
C ALA A 494 -12.95 4.09 27.02
N GLN A 495 -13.87 3.11 27.10
CA GLN A 495 -14.93 2.94 26.10
C GLN A 495 -15.97 4.06 26.10
N GLU A 496 -16.11 4.81 27.20
CA GLU A 496 -16.95 6.02 27.25
C GLU A 496 -16.50 7.07 26.23
N LEU A 497 -15.22 7.03 25.79
CA LEU A 497 -14.66 7.91 24.76
C LEU A 497 -15.10 7.56 23.33
N SER A 498 -15.81 6.45 23.10
CA SER A 498 -16.18 6.00 21.74
C SER A 498 -17.04 7.02 20.99
N ASN A 499 -17.92 7.76 21.68
CA ASN A 499 -18.75 8.78 21.05
C ASN A 499 -17.91 9.98 20.61
N ASP A 500 -16.98 10.44 21.46
CA ASP A 500 -16.06 11.53 21.14
C ASP A 500 -15.16 11.17 19.95
N LEU A 501 -14.71 9.91 19.89
CA LEU A 501 -13.92 9.40 18.77
C LEU A 501 -14.71 9.43 17.46
N GLU A 502 -15.98 9.03 17.49
CA GLU A 502 -16.85 9.06 16.31
C GLU A 502 -17.08 10.49 15.81
N VAL A 503 -17.35 11.43 16.71
CA VAL A 503 -17.51 12.85 16.35
C VAL A 503 -16.23 13.38 15.70
N GLU A 504 -15.05 13.12 16.28
CA GLU A 504 -13.76 13.53 15.70
C GLU A 504 -13.57 12.97 14.28
N ILE A 505 -13.87 11.69 14.07
CA ILE A 505 -13.76 11.04 12.76
C ILE A 505 -14.70 11.70 11.74
N GLN A 506 -15.97 11.91 12.12
CA GLN A 506 -16.98 12.50 11.25
C GLN A 506 -16.64 13.94 10.87
N ASP A 507 -16.16 14.75 11.83
CA ASP A 507 -15.78 16.14 11.61
C ASP A 507 -14.59 16.23 10.66
N VAL A 508 -13.53 15.46 10.91
CA VAL A 508 -12.30 15.47 10.09
C VAL A 508 -12.58 14.94 8.68
N PHE A 509 -13.33 13.83 8.57
CA PHE A 509 -13.74 13.27 7.29
C PHE A 509 -14.55 14.28 6.48
N SER A 510 -15.57 14.88 7.09
CA SER A 510 -16.47 15.82 6.40
C SER A 510 -15.73 17.07 5.95
N ALA A 511 -14.88 17.63 6.82
CA ALA A 511 -14.07 18.80 6.48
C ALA A 511 -13.15 18.54 5.28
N GLU A 512 -12.45 17.39 5.26
CA GLU A 512 -11.56 17.01 4.17
C GLU A 512 -12.36 16.71 2.89
N TYR A 513 -13.41 15.89 2.98
CA TYR A 513 -14.22 15.47 1.82
C TYR A 513 -14.81 16.68 1.10
N TRP A 514 -15.43 17.60 1.84
CA TRP A 514 -16.00 18.79 1.22
C TRP A 514 -14.95 19.74 0.67
N THR A 515 -13.76 19.79 1.27
CA THR A 515 -12.63 20.56 0.74
C THR A 515 -12.17 20.01 -0.61
N LEU A 516 -12.03 18.69 -0.71
CA LEU A 516 -11.68 18.03 -1.96
C LEU A 516 -12.77 18.22 -3.03
N MET A 517 -14.05 18.04 -2.69
CA MET A 517 -15.16 18.20 -3.64
C MET A 517 -15.26 19.64 -4.17
N ARG A 518 -15.10 20.65 -3.31
CA ARG A 518 -15.03 22.06 -3.75
C ARG A 518 -13.84 22.33 -4.65
N LYS A 519 -12.66 21.78 -4.32
CA LYS A 519 -11.44 21.89 -5.16
C LYS A 519 -11.70 21.29 -6.55
N ARG A 520 -12.31 20.11 -6.63
CA ARG A 520 -12.70 19.46 -7.90
C ARG A 520 -13.72 20.29 -8.70
N LEU A 521 -14.55 21.07 -8.04
CA LEU A 521 -15.51 22.00 -8.66
C LEU A 521 -14.94 23.41 -8.90
N GLY A 522 -13.65 23.65 -8.62
CA GLY A 522 -13.04 24.96 -8.79
C GLY A 522 -13.74 26.04 -7.97
N LEU A 523 -14.02 25.75 -6.69
CA LEU A 523 -14.55 26.67 -5.70
C LEU A 523 -13.49 26.94 -4.61
N ARG A 524 -13.20 28.21 -4.33
CA ARG A 524 -12.18 28.64 -3.33
C ARG A 524 -12.78 28.95 -1.97
N THR A 525 -14.03 29.39 -1.91
CA THR A 525 -14.70 29.74 -0.64
C THR A 525 -15.65 28.62 -0.21
N VAL A 526 -16.02 28.63 1.08
CA VAL A 526 -17.00 27.69 1.64
C VAL A 526 -18.33 28.41 1.77
N GLU A 527 -19.38 27.87 1.14
CA GLU A 527 -20.77 28.28 1.40
C GLU A 527 -21.56 27.08 1.96
N PRO A 528 -22.36 27.23 3.04
CA PRO A 528 -23.16 26.13 3.61
C PRO A 528 -24.12 25.46 2.61
N ALA A 529 -24.51 26.18 1.55
CA ALA A 529 -25.39 25.65 0.51
C ALA A 529 -24.68 24.75 -0.51
N ASP A 530 -23.34 24.73 -0.57
CA ASP A 530 -22.56 23.98 -1.57
C ASP A 530 -22.90 22.49 -1.56
N GLU A 531 -23.06 21.90 -0.37
CA GLU A 531 -23.40 20.49 -0.23
C GLU A 531 -24.79 20.17 -0.80
N SER A 532 -25.81 20.89 -0.33
CA SER A 532 -27.22 20.56 -0.58
C SER A 532 -27.73 21.02 -1.94
N GLN A 533 -27.17 22.11 -2.48
CA GLN A 533 -27.62 22.71 -3.74
C GLN A 533 -26.73 22.37 -4.93
N LEU A 534 -25.46 21.96 -4.70
CA LEU A 534 -24.51 21.74 -5.79
C LEU A 534 -24.00 20.29 -5.82
N ILE A 535 -23.32 19.84 -4.77
CA ILE A 535 -22.58 18.59 -4.80
C ILE A 535 -23.51 17.37 -4.75
N ARG A 536 -24.41 17.29 -3.78
CA ARG A 536 -25.34 16.14 -3.66
C ARG A 536 -26.27 16.01 -4.88
N PRO A 537 -26.88 17.08 -5.41
CA PRO A 537 -27.69 16.99 -6.63
C PRO A 537 -26.88 16.49 -7.83
N MET A 538 -25.64 16.96 -8.01
CA MET A 538 -24.76 16.48 -9.08
C MET A 538 -24.52 14.98 -8.95
N LEU A 539 -24.09 14.48 -7.79
CA LEU A 539 -23.80 13.06 -7.59
C LEU A 539 -25.03 12.17 -7.83
N ARG A 540 -26.22 12.57 -7.37
CA ARG A 540 -27.47 11.85 -7.68
C ARG A 540 -27.71 11.78 -9.18
N PHE A 541 -27.45 12.88 -9.88
CA PHE A 541 -27.66 12.92 -11.31
C PHE A 541 -26.66 12.03 -12.08
N LEU A 542 -25.42 11.95 -11.62
CA LEU A 542 -24.44 11.00 -12.17
C LEU A 542 -24.92 9.56 -11.98
N GLU A 543 -25.47 9.24 -10.80
CA GLU A 543 -26.01 7.91 -10.47
C GLU A 543 -27.22 7.56 -11.34
N ASP A 544 -28.23 8.44 -11.38
CA ASP A 544 -29.48 8.24 -12.11
C ASP A 544 -29.25 8.05 -13.63
N GLN A 545 -28.24 8.72 -14.17
CA GLN A 545 -27.92 8.70 -15.60
C GLN A 545 -26.81 7.70 -15.97
N GLY A 546 -26.18 7.06 -14.99
CA GLY A 546 -25.06 6.16 -15.20
C GLY A 546 -23.86 6.84 -15.86
N LEU A 547 -23.47 8.01 -15.36
CA LEU A 547 -22.39 8.82 -15.93
C LEU A 547 -21.03 8.50 -15.32
N ASP A 548 -19.99 8.63 -16.14
CA ASP A 548 -18.61 8.41 -15.72
C ASP A 548 -18.17 9.46 -14.69
N PHE A 549 -17.77 9.00 -13.51
CA PHE A 549 -17.46 9.83 -12.37
C PHE A 549 -16.35 10.84 -12.69
N HIS A 550 -15.22 10.37 -13.24
CA HIS A 550 -14.06 11.23 -13.45
C HIS A 550 -14.19 12.16 -14.66
N ARG A 551 -14.76 11.67 -15.77
CA ARG A 551 -14.99 12.45 -16.99
C ARG A 551 -15.98 13.58 -16.77
N THR A 552 -17.00 13.40 -15.94
CA THR A 552 -17.90 14.51 -15.57
C THR A 552 -17.10 15.66 -14.96
N PHE A 553 -16.28 15.40 -13.93
CA PHE A 553 -15.46 16.46 -13.34
C PHE A 553 -14.44 17.06 -14.31
N ARG A 554 -13.80 16.24 -15.16
CA ARG A 554 -12.83 16.72 -16.15
C ARG A 554 -13.50 17.58 -17.23
N ALA A 555 -14.71 17.24 -17.67
CA ALA A 555 -15.49 18.02 -18.63
C ALA A 555 -15.91 19.39 -18.06
N LEU A 556 -16.24 19.45 -16.76
CA LEU A 556 -16.55 20.71 -16.08
C LEU A 556 -15.40 21.73 -16.08
N CYS A 557 -14.14 21.30 -16.31
CA CYS A 557 -13.01 22.22 -16.45
C CYS A 557 -13.15 23.17 -17.65
N ALA A 558 -13.90 22.79 -18.69
CA ALA A 558 -14.17 23.63 -19.86
C ALA A 558 -15.37 24.58 -19.65
N PHE A 559 -16.12 24.42 -18.55
CA PHE A 559 -17.30 25.23 -18.28
C PHE A 559 -16.94 26.69 -17.98
N ARG A 560 -17.52 27.60 -18.77
CA ARG A 560 -17.38 29.05 -18.59
C ARG A 560 -18.65 29.60 -17.92
N PRO A 561 -18.55 30.21 -16.73
CA PRO A 561 -19.70 30.76 -16.01
C PRO A 561 -20.18 32.07 -16.66
N THR A 562 -21.07 31.96 -17.63
CA THR A 562 -21.71 33.08 -18.35
C THR A 562 -23.20 33.20 -17.98
N GLN A 563 -23.97 34.07 -18.64
CA GLN A 563 -25.42 34.12 -18.46
C GLN A 563 -26.10 32.84 -19.00
N PRO A 564 -27.22 32.38 -18.39
CA PRO A 564 -27.96 31.21 -18.87
C PRO A 564 -28.44 31.38 -20.32
N GLY A 565 -28.20 30.38 -21.17
CA GLY A 565 -28.66 30.35 -22.57
C GLY A 565 -27.57 30.54 -23.64
N ASP A 566 -26.29 30.59 -23.24
CA ASP A 566 -25.14 30.58 -24.14
C ASP A 566 -24.94 29.20 -24.80
N GLU A 567 -24.60 29.14 -26.10
CA GLU A 567 -24.39 27.88 -26.84
C GLU A 567 -23.28 26.99 -26.21
N THR A 568 -22.40 27.61 -25.43
CA THR A 568 -21.36 26.93 -24.66
C THR A 568 -21.91 25.96 -23.61
N TRP A 569 -23.10 26.23 -23.05
CA TRP A 569 -23.73 25.35 -22.04
C TRP A 569 -24.25 24.06 -22.67
N ASP A 570 -24.77 24.14 -23.90
CA ASP A 570 -25.27 22.99 -24.63
C ASP A 570 -24.12 22.02 -24.97
N THR A 571 -22.94 22.56 -25.31
CA THR A 571 -21.73 21.77 -25.57
C THR A 571 -21.26 21.04 -24.32
N VAL A 572 -21.20 21.74 -23.18
CA VAL A 572 -20.81 21.13 -21.89
C VAL A 572 -21.84 20.11 -21.42
N ALA A 573 -23.13 20.41 -21.50
CA ALA A 573 -24.20 19.47 -21.12
C ALA A 573 -24.17 18.18 -21.97
N LYS A 574 -23.89 18.29 -23.28
CA LYS A 574 -23.65 17.11 -24.14
C LYS A 574 -22.43 16.31 -23.68
N ALA A 575 -21.31 16.97 -23.41
CA ALA A 575 -20.10 16.30 -22.92
C ALA A 575 -20.33 15.59 -21.57
N LEU A 576 -21.09 16.22 -20.66
CA LEU A 576 -21.45 15.66 -19.35
C LEU A 576 -22.36 14.43 -19.48
N SER A 577 -23.20 14.38 -20.51
CA SER A 577 -24.11 13.26 -20.75
C SER A 577 -23.41 11.98 -21.19
N GLY A 578 -22.16 12.07 -21.67
CA GLY A 578 -21.40 10.93 -22.19
C GLY A 578 -22.05 10.23 -23.39
N LYS A 579 -23.08 10.82 -24.00
CA LYS A 579 -23.89 10.27 -25.08
C LYS A 579 -23.95 11.27 -26.24
N ASP A 580 -23.97 10.76 -27.47
CA ASP A 580 -24.17 11.61 -28.66
C ASP A 580 -25.58 12.23 -28.70
N SER A 581 -26.54 11.60 -28.01
CA SER A 581 -27.90 12.09 -27.82
C SER A 581 -28.29 12.02 -26.33
N ILE A 582 -28.67 13.17 -25.77
CA ILE A 582 -29.27 13.31 -24.45
C ILE A 582 -30.79 13.53 -24.62
N ASP A 583 -31.61 12.91 -23.77
CA ASP A 583 -33.04 13.19 -23.78
C ASP A 583 -33.33 14.60 -23.23
N ASP A 584 -34.45 15.19 -23.64
CA ASP A 584 -34.79 16.58 -23.31
C ASP A 584 -34.89 16.84 -21.80
N ALA A 585 -35.27 15.83 -21.01
CA ALA A 585 -35.41 15.97 -19.57
C ALA A 585 -34.04 16.03 -18.89
N SER A 586 -33.15 15.08 -19.17
CA SER A 586 -31.78 15.08 -18.65
C SER A 586 -31.01 16.32 -19.10
N PHE A 587 -31.22 16.78 -20.33
CA PHE A 587 -30.57 17.99 -20.84
C PHE A 587 -31.01 19.25 -20.08
N LYS A 588 -32.30 19.33 -19.75
CA LYS A 588 -32.87 20.40 -18.95
C LYS A 588 -32.31 20.39 -17.53
N GLU A 589 -32.22 19.23 -16.89
CA GLU A 589 -31.64 19.09 -15.55
C GLU A 589 -30.17 19.53 -15.50
N TRP A 590 -29.35 19.15 -16.48
CA TRP A 590 -27.96 19.66 -16.58
C TRP A 590 -27.93 21.19 -16.68
N LYS A 591 -28.79 21.79 -17.51
CA LYS A 591 -28.83 23.25 -17.65
C LYS A 591 -29.29 23.96 -16.38
N GLU A 592 -30.25 23.39 -15.66
CA GLU A 592 -30.68 23.92 -14.36
C GLU A 592 -29.55 23.86 -13.33
N TRP A 593 -28.86 22.73 -13.22
CA TRP A 593 -27.71 22.58 -12.34
C TRP A 593 -26.55 23.51 -12.72
N LEU A 594 -26.20 23.60 -14.01
CA LEU A 594 -25.16 24.51 -14.51
C LEU A 594 -25.50 25.98 -14.23
N SER A 595 -26.79 26.35 -14.21
CA SER A 595 -27.23 27.68 -13.80
C SER A 595 -26.93 27.98 -12.34
N ILE A 596 -27.24 27.04 -11.44
CA ILE A 596 -26.93 27.15 -10.01
C ILE A 596 -25.42 27.22 -9.80
N TYR A 597 -24.67 26.38 -10.52
CA TYR A 597 -23.22 26.35 -10.47
C TYR A 597 -22.59 27.67 -10.97
N SER A 598 -23.06 28.20 -12.10
CA SER A 598 -22.61 29.48 -12.65
C SER A 598 -22.85 30.62 -11.66
N GLN A 599 -24.02 30.65 -11.01
CA GLN A 599 -24.30 31.64 -9.96
C GLN A 599 -23.32 31.51 -8.79
N ARG A 600 -23.07 30.28 -8.32
CA ARG A 600 -22.15 30.02 -7.20
C ARG A 600 -20.71 30.43 -7.52
N ILE A 601 -20.22 30.13 -8.72
CA ILE A 601 -18.88 30.53 -9.16
C ILE A 601 -18.77 32.07 -9.22
N ASN A 602 -19.80 32.74 -9.76
CA ASN A 602 -19.79 34.20 -9.91
C ASN A 602 -19.76 34.94 -8.57
N ARG A 603 -20.32 34.37 -7.48
CA ARG A 603 -20.26 34.97 -6.13
C ARG A 603 -18.84 35.05 -5.57
N GLU A 604 -17.95 34.14 -5.97
CA GLU A 604 -16.56 34.13 -5.52
C GLU A 604 -15.58 34.59 -6.60
N ARG A 605 -16.05 35.24 -7.67
CA ARG A 605 -15.21 35.71 -8.78
C ARG A 605 -14.04 36.56 -8.30
N SER A 606 -14.25 37.40 -7.28
CA SER A 606 -13.21 38.24 -6.68
C SER A 606 -12.10 37.47 -5.96
N SER A 607 -12.28 36.17 -5.71
CA SER A 607 -11.23 35.30 -5.13
C SER A 607 -10.24 34.76 -6.19
N TRP A 608 -10.50 35.00 -7.47
CA TRP A 608 -9.68 34.58 -8.61
C TRP A 608 -8.85 35.75 -9.16
N LYS A 609 -8.01 35.49 -10.17
CA LYS A 609 -7.21 36.53 -10.84
C LYS A 609 -8.09 37.66 -11.40
N ASP A 610 -7.54 38.87 -11.52
CA ASP A 610 -8.28 40.01 -12.07
C ASP A 610 -8.55 39.89 -13.58
N GLY A 611 -9.55 40.64 -14.06
CA GLY A 611 -9.87 40.76 -15.48
C GLY A 611 -10.55 39.50 -16.05
N ASP A 612 -10.14 39.09 -17.24
CA ASP A 612 -10.66 37.92 -17.96
C ASP A 612 -9.83 36.64 -17.71
N ALA A 613 -8.64 36.77 -17.12
CA ALA A 613 -7.72 35.66 -16.87
C ALA A 613 -8.22 34.66 -15.79
N TRP A 614 -9.23 35.05 -15.01
CA TRP A 614 -9.79 34.25 -13.92
C TRP A 614 -10.41 32.93 -14.37
N ILE A 615 -11.00 32.90 -15.58
CA ILE A 615 -11.61 31.70 -16.16
C ILE A 615 -10.53 30.65 -16.44
N ASP A 616 -9.44 31.08 -17.07
CA ASP A 616 -8.32 30.18 -17.40
C ASP A 616 -7.60 29.74 -16.12
N ASP A 617 -7.41 30.63 -15.14
CA ASP A 617 -6.86 30.28 -13.82
C ASP A 617 -7.69 29.21 -13.12
N ARG A 618 -9.02 29.36 -13.14
CA ARG A 618 -9.96 28.38 -12.58
C ARG A 618 -9.90 27.05 -13.30
N ALA A 619 -9.90 27.06 -14.63
CA ALA A 619 -9.80 25.85 -15.43
C ALA A 619 -8.50 25.08 -15.12
N GLN A 620 -7.37 25.78 -14.96
CA GLN A 620 -6.10 25.14 -14.59
C GLN A 620 -6.12 24.55 -13.19
N VAL A 621 -6.70 25.25 -12.20
CA VAL A 621 -6.89 24.69 -10.85
C VAL A 621 -7.77 23.44 -10.88
N MET A 622 -8.85 23.44 -11.66
CA MET A 622 -9.71 22.26 -11.80
C MET A 622 -9.00 21.11 -12.52
N LYS A 623 -8.22 21.36 -13.58
CA LYS A 623 -7.41 20.34 -14.25
C LYS A 623 -6.38 19.70 -13.31
N ALA A 624 -5.77 20.49 -12.42
CA ALA A 624 -4.86 19.99 -11.40
C ALA A 624 -5.57 19.23 -10.24
N ALA A 625 -6.91 19.27 -10.18
CA ALA A 625 -7.70 18.57 -9.17
C ALA A 625 -8.51 17.39 -9.74
N ASN A 626 -8.68 17.32 -11.06
CA ASN A 626 -9.51 16.31 -11.72
C ASN A 626 -8.65 15.50 -12.67
N PRO A 627 -8.33 14.23 -12.35
CA PRO A 627 -7.42 13.43 -13.16
C PRO A 627 -7.98 13.20 -14.57
N ARG A 628 -7.11 13.28 -15.58
CA ARG A 628 -7.39 12.88 -16.95
C ARG A 628 -7.25 11.37 -17.12
N PHE A 629 -6.24 10.78 -16.50
CA PHE A 629 -5.99 9.35 -16.48
C PHE A 629 -6.43 8.74 -15.14
N VAL A 630 -7.15 7.62 -15.22
CA VAL A 630 -7.64 6.86 -14.06
C VAL A 630 -7.20 5.42 -14.26
N LEU A 631 -6.70 4.78 -13.20
CA LEU A 631 -6.22 3.40 -13.25
C LEU A 631 -7.41 2.40 -13.21
N ARG A 632 -8.19 2.36 -14.29
CA ARG A 632 -9.41 1.56 -14.44
C ARG A 632 -9.11 0.06 -14.60
N GLN A 633 -10.09 -0.77 -14.28
CA GLN A 633 -9.94 -2.22 -14.30
C GLN A 633 -9.65 -2.77 -15.69
N TRP A 634 -10.40 -2.35 -16.71
CA TRP A 634 -10.24 -2.86 -18.07
C TRP A 634 -8.80 -2.70 -18.59
N LEU A 635 -8.15 -1.57 -18.27
CA LEU A 635 -6.79 -1.29 -18.72
C LEU A 635 -5.76 -2.12 -17.95
N LEU A 636 -6.04 -2.44 -16.68
CA LEU A 636 -5.19 -3.31 -15.86
C LEU A 636 -5.23 -4.73 -16.43
N GLU A 637 -6.42 -5.25 -16.73
CA GLU A 637 -6.57 -6.58 -17.34
C GLU A 637 -5.86 -6.66 -18.70
N GLU A 638 -6.02 -5.63 -19.55
CA GLU A 638 -5.31 -5.56 -20.83
C GLU A 638 -3.78 -5.52 -20.64
N LEU A 639 -3.29 -4.70 -19.71
CA LEU A 639 -1.87 -4.58 -19.40
C LEU A 639 -1.28 -5.89 -18.87
N ILE A 640 -1.96 -6.52 -17.91
CA ILE A 640 -1.54 -7.79 -17.31
C ILE A 640 -1.40 -8.86 -18.39
N ALA A 641 -2.42 -9.01 -19.24
CA ALA A 641 -2.40 -9.97 -20.34
C ALA A 641 -1.23 -9.73 -21.30
N LYS A 642 -0.88 -8.46 -21.57
CA LYS A 642 0.30 -8.11 -22.38
C LYS A 642 1.60 -8.49 -21.67
N CYS A 643 1.74 -8.19 -20.37
CA CYS A 643 2.93 -8.55 -19.59
C CYS A 643 3.15 -10.06 -19.48
N GLU A 644 2.08 -10.85 -19.42
CA GLU A 644 2.15 -12.32 -19.37
C GLU A 644 2.51 -12.92 -20.74
N LYS A 645 1.94 -12.39 -21.83
CA LYS A 645 2.12 -12.92 -23.19
C LYS A 645 3.42 -12.47 -23.86
N ASP A 646 3.81 -11.23 -23.66
CA ASP A 646 5.01 -10.61 -24.23
C ASP A 646 5.66 -9.70 -23.18
N PRO A 647 6.51 -10.25 -22.29
CA PRO A 647 7.14 -9.49 -21.21
C PRO A 647 8.00 -8.31 -21.70
N ASP A 648 8.61 -8.41 -22.89
CA ASP A 648 9.51 -7.38 -23.41
C ASP A 648 8.75 -6.15 -23.91
N THR A 649 7.61 -6.35 -24.58
CA THR A 649 6.70 -5.23 -24.86
C THR A 649 5.96 -4.80 -23.60
N GLY A 650 5.54 -5.76 -22.77
CA GLY A 650 4.77 -5.55 -21.54
C GLY A 650 5.46 -4.61 -20.55
N LYS A 651 6.77 -4.76 -20.30
CA LYS A 651 7.53 -3.88 -19.40
C LYS A 651 7.52 -2.41 -19.85
N ARG A 652 7.57 -2.13 -21.16
CA ARG A 652 7.49 -0.75 -21.71
C ARG A 652 6.10 -0.14 -21.53
N ILE A 653 5.06 -0.93 -21.78
CA ILE A 653 3.66 -0.51 -21.56
C ILE A 653 3.40 -0.30 -20.07
N LEU A 654 3.87 -1.20 -19.21
CA LEU A 654 3.79 -1.07 -17.75
C LEU A 654 4.48 0.22 -17.26
N ALA A 655 5.68 0.51 -17.76
CA ALA A 655 6.39 1.75 -17.45
C ALA A 655 5.62 2.99 -17.92
N LYS A 656 4.93 2.91 -19.07
CA LYS A 656 4.10 4.01 -19.59
C LYS A 656 2.83 4.22 -18.78
N VAL A 657 2.13 3.14 -18.43
CA VAL A 657 0.97 3.18 -17.53
C VAL A 657 1.36 3.72 -16.16
N LEU A 658 2.51 3.31 -15.62
CA LEU A 658 3.07 3.90 -14.40
C LEU A 658 3.26 5.41 -14.56
N LYS A 659 3.88 5.88 -15.65
CA LYS A 659 4.07 7.32 -15.89
C LYS A 659 2.75 8.07 -15.93
N MET A 660 1.72 7.51 -16.57
CA MET A 660 0.38 8.10 -16.62
C MET A 660 -0.28 8.10 -15.23
N ALA A 661 -0.14 7.01 -14.47
CA ALA A 661 -0.66 6.88 -13.10
C ALA A 661 0.02 7.84 -12.11
N SER A 662 1.33 8.06 -12.25
CA SER A 662 2.13 8.99 -11.43
C SER A 662 1.95 10.45 -11.82
N SER A 663 1.31 10.74 -12.96
CA SER A 663 1.01 12.10 -13.43
C SER A 663 -0.39 12.16 -14.05
N PRO A 664 -1.44 11.86 -13.26
CA PRO A 664 -2.76 11.57 -13.80
C PRO A 664 -3.49 12.82 -14.32
N TYR A 665 -3.01 14.02 -13.99
CA TYR A 665 -3.62 15.30 -14.37
C TYR A 665 -3.13 15.87 -15.70
N GLU A 666 -2.02 15.35 -16.22
CA GLU A 666 -1.44 15.75 -17.51
C GLU A 666 -2.44 15.55 -18.65
N PRO A 667 -2.36 16.35 -19.73
CA PRO A 667 -3.30 16.31 -20.85
C PRO A 667 -3.04 15.12 -21.80
N TRP A 668 -2.96 13.91 -21.24
CA TRP A 668 -2.72 12.65 -21.94
C TRP A 668 -3.66 12.46 -23.14
N GLY A 669 -3.10 11.98 -24.26
CA GLY A 669 -3.86 11.75 -25.48
C GLY A 669 -4.29 13.05 -26.19
N ALA A 670 -3.50 14.12 -26.06
CA ALA A 670 -3.76 15.43 -26.68
C ALA A 670 -5.15 15.99 -26.33
N GLU A 671 -5.51 16.00 -25.05
CA GLU A 671 -6.80 16.53 -24.57
C GLU A 671 -7.03 17.98 -25.00
N GLU A 672 -5.98 18.79 -25.08
CA GLU A 672 -6.05 20.22 -25.43
C GLU A 672 -6.01 20.50 -26.96
N GLY A 673 -5.87 19.46 -27.78
CA GLY A 673 -5.76 19.58 -29.24
C GLY A 673 -7.07 19.30 -29.96
N SER A 674 -7.54 20.27 -30.76
CA SER A 674 -8.60 20.08 -31.77
C SER A 674 -8.17 19.23 -32.98
N GLN A 675 -7.07 18.50 -32.86
CA GLN A 675 -6.54 17.65 -33.93
C GLN A 675 -7.48 16.45 -34.15
N PRO A 676 -7.92 16.22 -35.40
CA PRO A 676 -8.63 15.01 -35.77
C PRO A 676 -7.83 13.77 -35.36
N GLU A 677 -8.52 12.70 -34.98
CA GLU A 677 -7.89 11.45 -34.56
C GLU A 677 -6.91 10.89 -35.61
N SER A 678 -7.19 11.12 -36.90
CA SER A 678 -6.33 10.74 -38.03
C SER A 678 -4.96 11.43 -38.05
N GLU A 679 -4.80 12.56 -37.37
CA GLU A 679 -3.54 13.33 -37.31
C GLU A 679 -2.69 12.96 -36.08
N LEU A 680 -3.26 12.21 -35.13
CA LEU A 680 -2.57 11.82 -33.92
C LEU A 680 -1.58 10.68 -34.16
N SER A 681 -0.42 10.78 -33.51
CA SER A 681 0.52 9.69 -33.43
C SER A 681 -0.14 8.44 -32.81
N GLU A 682 0.35 7.26 -33.14
CA GLU A 682 -0.16 6.00 -32.58
C GLU A 682 -0.09 5.99 -31.04
N GLU A 683 1.01 6.48 -30.47
CA GLU A 683 1.19 6.63 -29.03
C GLU A 683 0.10 7.52 -28.41
N THR A 684 -0.14 8.68 -29.02
CA THR A 684 -1.15 9.64 -28.52
C THR A 684 -2.57 9.10 -28.65
N ARG A 685 -2.86 8.30 -29.69
CA ARG A 685 -4.15 7.61 -29.84
C ARG A 685 -4.35 6.56 -28.74
N GLU A 686 -3.31 5.78 -28.46
CA GLU A 686 -3.36 4.80 -27.37
C GLU A 686 -3.47 5.47 -26.00
N GLU A 687 -2.75 6.57 -25.74
CA GLU A 687 -2.93 7.36 -24.51
C GLU A 687 -4.38 7.84 -24.37
N ARG A 688 -4.97 8.34 -25.47
CA ARG A 688 -6.37 8.80 -25.50
C ARG A 688 -7.33 7.67 -25.16
N ARG A 689 -7.11 6.47 -25.71
CA ARG A 689 -7.89 5.25 -25.44
C ARG A 689 -7.75 4.80 -23.97
N TYR A 690 -6.55 4.86 -23.41
CA TYR A 690 -6.28 4.52 -22.00
C TYR A 690 -6.92 5.51 -21.02
N CYS A 691 -7.24 6.73 -21.45
CA CYS A 691 -8.05 7.68 -20.69
C CYS A 691 -9.57 7.56 -20.96
N ASP A 692 -10.01 6.47 -21.60
CA ASP A 692 -11.42 6.11 -21.80
C ASP A 692 -11.95 5.15 -20.74
N VAL A 693 -13.28 5.03 -20.70
CA VAL A 693 -14.03 4.16 -19.79
C VAL A 693 -13.91 2.70 -20.20
N GLY A 694 -13.43 2.44 -21.43
CA GLY A 694 -13.27 1.08 -21.96
C GLY A 694 -14.59 0.49 -22.45
N GLU A 695 -14.60 -0.82 -22.66
CA GLU A 695 -15.79 -1.52 -23.12
C GLU A 695 -16.87 -1.60 -22.02
N LYS A 696 -18.14 -1.42 -22.41
CA LYS A 696 -19.28 -1.41 -21.45
C LYS A 696 -19.36 -2.69 -20.60
N GLN A 697 -18.91 -3.83 -21.10
CA GLN A 697 -18.92 -5.10 -20.37
C GLN A 697 -17.93 -5.15 -19.19
N MET A 698 -16.94 -4.25 -19.17
CA MET A 698 -15.96 -4.13 -18.09
C MET A 698 -16.37 -3.10 -17.02
N LEU A 699 -17.49 -2.39 -17.22
CA LEU A 699 -18.01 -1.44 -16.26
C LEU A 699 -18.40 -2.15 -14.97
N GLY A 700 -17.81 -1.71 -13.85
CA GLY A 700 -18.08 -2.32 -12.56
C GLY A 700 -17.55 -3.74 -12.40
N PHE A 701 -16.54 -4.12 -13.20
CA PHE A 701 -15.89 -5.42 -13.12
C PHE A 701 -15.28 -5.65 -11.73
N GLN A 702 -15.66 -6.77 -11.11
CA GLN A 702 -15.13 -7.22 -9.83
C GLN A 702 -13.92 -8.11 -10.07
N CYS A 703 -12.73 -7.63 -9.76
CA CYS A 703 -11.53 -8.44 -9.91
C CYS A 703 -11.52 -9.58 -8.87
N SER A 704 -11.08 -10.76 -9.31
CA SER A 704 -10.49 -11.73 -8.37
C SER A 704 -9.05 -11.33 -8.12
N CYS A 705 -8.72 -11.07 -6.87
CA CYS A 705 -7.34 -11.03 -6.37
C CYS A 705 -7.17 -12.10 -5.30
N SER A 706 -7.82 -13.26 -5.50
CA SER A 706 -7.77 -14.36 -4.54
C SER A 706 -6.31 -14.70 -4.20
N SER A 707 -6.09 -14.83 -2.90
CA SER A 707 -4.77 -14.89 -2.28
C SER A 707 -4.09 -16.20 -2.49
#